data_AF-A0A520QRN3-F1
#
_entry.id   AF-A0A520QRN3-F1
#
_cell.length_a   1.000
_cell.length_b   1.000
_cell.length_c   1.000
_cell.angle_alpha   90.00
_cell.angle_beta   90.00
_cell.angle_gamma   90.00
#
_symmetry.space_group_name_H-M   'P 1'
#
loop_
_entity.id
_entity.type
_entity.pdbx_description
1 polymer ?
#
loop_
_entity_poly.entity_id
_entity_poly.type
_entity_poly.pdbx_seq_one_letter_code
_entity_poly.pdbx_strand_id
1 'polypeptide(L)'
;MQRYFHVLLFLATSFSQITVVNVLAELEIAKLSRKEAVDFASEILPIFRKNCLACHNSKDADADLNLETPLSIGVGGESGAMVIPGSAEKSQLMFHIRQSKKPYMPPRRNKVGANSLTPYQLGLISLWINQGAKGEVKNVVEKFNWQPVPLSMAPIYSTTISDDGQFAACSRGNQIFIYHLPTQQLVTRLSDPSLGENIAHRDLVQSLSFSPDGKTLASGGFRVVKLWSNRINEKVRIVNIMNGNEKVVGMDVDYESDIAVVAGSSGTVHAVSLKNGMPVWSDRVSSLGAQRVIKSPDGKSVAVLFSDGRVRIWKLDTGSRITRESSPLKISFFVWLDSNRIVSAHDGGTVKLWMKNNPDRTLFEWKVPSEVSALSARKNKESIFVGQVDGAVHVVNANFGKAVKIIDHGELVSGLKFNRRENQLITTGGVIAKLWDTKNWTMMGQLKGDPIVDERMHLAEQDLAFVKAEVSYHKTTVKNKQKQLNQDEAAYKKAQDTFVANQKAAVSKAKEKTDSESVLVKLNKEIEELPNRVEIALKDKSNFDSLLNGAKKRIGKYKNSFLKVEKDLDLAILEKAKLINNLIRLGAIADGANSLAAAAKLEAGKSEGDKVLASQARATKALADRKVGEFEVGISMFSSIEEKIASLSSGKIITGKSLEEAQAYLKEVNFKLDKVVKEIASAKDRQKKSVEEKKNLEKKIEDSGKAVENSNREIELSKAEVGFTATNVKNAASSLAAAIKAQELAGKLPGIFKSKVDIAKARSAAFSQDWIDVVYSHDQSLIYALRVDGRVQAWSATNGQRAHSLNFNGRLIKSIKLLSEGRLAINGNGADIEIVDASPSWSLVRKIGTGDKESQFEDRIIALDFSSDGKKLATGGGFPSRGGELYIWNVEDGSEELRIPQAHSDTVSALKFSPDGSKIASGGTDRFARIFETERGKELQSLEGHTGHVLGVSWQRNGRVLASVGADKAVKIWNLTNGEQKKSFSGFGKEVTSVHFLGIGTQLLLSAGDNVVKIVKEDGAEVKKLPQTSSYMHSSSVTPNGKLAVAGGFDGVLRVWDLESGKLLYQFEALGVEGDLANKN
;
A
#
# COMPACT_ATOMS: atom_id res chain seq x y z
N MET A 1 -14.46 -0.87 55.42
CA MET A 1 -15.51 -0.44 56.38
C MET A 1 -16.63 -1.49 56.30
N GLN A 2 -16.70 -2.43 57.26
CA GLN A 2 -17.68 -2.48 58.38
C GLN A 2 -19.13 -2.72 57.88
N ARG A 3 -19.94 -3.72 58.28
CA ARG A 3 -20.04 -4.73 59.37
C ARG A 3 -20.97 -5.87 58.86
N TYR A 4 -20.77 -7.18 59.06
CA TYR A 4 -20.63 -8.05 60.26
C TYR A 4 -21.94 -8.52 60.93
N PHE A 5 -21.91 -9.79 61.37
CA PHE A 5 -22.77 -10.60 62.27
C PHE A 5 -23.70 -11.62 61.58
N HIS A 6 -23.74 -12.92 61.91
CA HIS A 6 -23.08 -13.83 62.89
C HIS A 6 -23.71 -15.25 62.68
N VAL A 7 -23.28 -16.42 63.17
CA VAL A 7 -22.04 -17.08 63.67
C VAL A 7 -22.47 -18.53 64.07
N LEU A 8 -21.49 -19.41 64.30
CA LEU A 8 -21.47 -20.72 65.02
C LEU A 8 -21.43 -21.99 64.14
N LEU A 9 -20.54 -22.97 64.36
CA LEU A 9 -19.35 -23.10 65.23
C LEU A 9 -18.61 -24.44 64.91
N PHE A 10 -17.27 -24.37 64.84
CA PHE A 10 -16.25 -25.29 65.42
C PHE A 10 -16.03 -26.76 64.95
N LEU A 11 -14.85 -26.93 64.32
CA LEU A 11 -13.61 -27.60 64.80
C LEU A 11 -13.47 -29.15 64.94
N ALA A 12 -12.36 -29.61 64.32
CA ALA A 12 -11.37 -30.62 64.79
C ALA A 12 -11.79 -32.11 64.79
N THR A 13 -10.98 -33.13 64.50
CA THR A 13 -9.57 -33.33 64.07
C THR A 13 -9.40 -34.84 63.76
N SER A 14 -8.61 -35.16 62.72
CA SER A 14 -7.70 -36.32 62.55
C SER A 14 -8.08 -37.79 62.89
N PHE A 15 -7.84 -38.64 61.87
CA PHE A 15 -7.32 -40.02 61.86
C PHE A 15 -8.12 -41.17 62.52
N SER A 16 -8.66 -42.04 61.68
CA SER A 16 -8.31 -43.47 61.69
C SER A 16 -8.65 -44.11 60.33
N GLN A 17 -7.67 -44.84 59.79
CA GLN A 17 -7.88 -45.76 58.67
C GLN A 17 -8.86 -46.83 59.14
N ILE A 18 -10.05 -46.88 58.55
CA ILE A 18 -10.81 -48.11 58.45
C ILE A 18 -10.67 -48.58 57.01
N THR A 19 -9.84 -49.60 56.83
CA THR A 19 -9.88 -50.50 55.68
C THR A 19 -11.23 -51.21 55.71
N VAL A 20 -12.27 -50.55 55.19
CA VAL A 20 -13.47 -51.27 54.76
C VAL A 20 -13.12 -51.87 53.41
N VAL A 21 -12.87 -53.18 53.42
CA VAL A 21 -13.02 -54.03 52.25
C VAL A 21 -14.48 -53.92 51.83
N ASN A 22 -14.80 -52.90 51.03
CA ASN A 22 -16.12 -52.76 50.45
C ASN A 22 -16.12 -53.62 49.19
N VAL A 23 -16.56 -54.87 49.37
CA VAL A 23 -17.15 -55.66 48.31
C VAL A 23 -18.30 -54.80 47.76
N LEU A 24 -18.05 -54.10 46.66
CA LEU A 24 -18.95 -53.05 46.16
C LEU A 24 -20.22 -53.67 45.59
N ALA A 25 -21.34 -53.38 46.24
CA ALA A 25 -22.67 -53.78 45.83
C ALA A 25 -22.98 -53.32 44.39
N GLU A 26 -23.47 -54.25 43.58
CA GLU A 26 -24.06 -53.96 42.27
C GLU A 26 -25.16 -52.91 42.43
N LEU A 27 -25.32 -52.01 41.46
CA LEU A 27 -26.42 -51.04 41.51
C LEU A 27 -27.76 -51.78 41.57
N GLU A 28 -28.65 -51.34 42.46
CA GLU A 28 -29.97 -51.94 42.64
C GLU A 28 -30.82 -51.72 41.38
N ILE A 29 -31.59 -52.72 40.96
CA ILE A 29 -32.54 -52.62 39.86
C ILE A 29 -33.95 -52.52 40.45
N ALA A 30 -34.66 -51.43 40.19
CA ALA A 30 -36.05 -51.33 40.59
C ALA A 30 -36.89 -52.36 39.82
N LYS A 31 -37.70 -53.15 40.53
CA LYS A 31 -38.62 -54.10 39.90
C LYS A 31 -39.85 -53.34 39.40
N LEU A 32 -39.89 -53.11 38.08
CA LEU A 32 -41.00 -52.40 37.44
C LEU A 32 -41.97 -53.40 36.78
N SER A 33 -43.26 -53.21 36.99
CA SER A 33 -44.34 -53.92 36.30
C SER A 33 -45.42 -52.91 35.92
N ARG A 34 -45.79 -52.88 34.64
CA ARG A 34 -46.77 -51.93 34.10
C ARG A 34 -47.51 -52.53 32.91
N LYS A 35 -48.70 -52.00 32.61
CA LYS A 35 -49.57 -52.49 31.52
C LYS A 35 -49.06 -52.13 30.13
N GLU A 36 -48.44 -50.96 29.98
CA GLU A 36 -47.94 -50.47 28.68
C GLU A 36 -46.48 -50.88 28.45
N ALA A 37 -46.13 -51.25 27.22
CA ALA A 37 -44.74 -51.57 26.87
C ALA A 37 -43.83 -50.34 27.02
N VAL A 38 -42.55 -50.55 27.31
CA VAL A 38 -41.53 -49.49 27.39
C VAL A 38 -41.22 -48.97 26.01
N ASP A 39 -41.43 -47.67 25.79
CA ASP A 39 -41.11 -47.03 24.52
C ASP A 39 -39.64 -46.60 24.48
N PHE A 40 -38.91 -47.12 23.51
CA PHE A 40 -37.48 -46.86 23.43
C PHE A 40 -37.15 -45.38 23.20
N ALA A 41 -37.86 -44.71 22.29
CA ALA A 41 -37.51 -43.35 21.85
C ALA A 41 -37.77 -42.31 22.95
N SER A 42 -38.87 -42.45 23.70
CA SER A 42 -39.28 -41.50 24.73
C SER A 42 -38.76 -41.84 26.13
N GLU A 43 -38.47 -43.11 26.45
CA GLU A 43 -38.14 -43.53 27.83
C GLU A 43 -36.72 -44.08 27.99
N ILE A 44 -36.17 -44.77 26.99
CA ILE A 44 -34.84 -45.40 27.07
C ILE A 44 -33.75 -44.51 26.46
N LEU A 45 -33.97 -44.01 25.25
CA LEU A 45 -33.01 -43.20 24.51
C LEU A 45 -32.57 -41.94 25.26
N PRO A 46 -33.42 -41.20 26.00
CA PRO A 46 -32.97 -40.07 26.82
C PRO A 46 -31.97 -40.47 27.92
N ILE A 47 -32.11 -41.69 28.48
CA ILE A 47 -31.18 -42.21 29.49
C ILE A 47 -29.80 -42.45 28.85
N PHE A 48 -29.76 -43.07 27.67
CA PHE A 48 -28.52 -43.27 26.94
C PHE A 48 -27.93 -41.96 26.41
N ARG A 49 -28.73 -41.03 25.87
CA ARG A 49 -28.28 -39.70 25.41
C ARG A 49 -27.50 -38.96 26.49
N LYS A 50 -28.01 -39.00 27.72
CA LYS A 50 -27.41 -38.30 28.84
C LYS A 50 -26.16 -38.98 29.40
N ASN A 51 -26.09 -40.31 29.38
CA ASN A 51 -25.10 -41.04 30.17
C ASN A 51 -24.15 -41.95 29.36
N CYS A 52 -24.48 -42.29 28.12
CA CYS A 52 -23.76 -43.31 27.34
C CYS A 52 -23.43 -42.89 25.89
N LEU A 53 -24.25 -42.05 25.25
CA LEU A 53 -24.06 -41.69 23.83
C LEU A 53 -22.90 -40.73 23.57
N ALA A 54 -22.26 -40.17 24.60
CA ALA A 54 -21.03 -39.42 24.39
C ALA A 54 -19.92 -40.29 23.74
N CYS A 55 -19.97 -41.60 23.93
CA CYS A 55 -18.98 -42.57 23.43
C CYS A 55 -19.58 -43.76 22.66
N HIS A 56 -20.91 -43.90 22.59
CA HIS A 56 -21.57 -45.07 21.98
C HIS A 56 -22.66 -44.64 20.99
N ASN A 57 -22.28 -43.86 19.98
CA ASN A 57 -23.16 -43.36 18.92
C ASN A 57 -22.60 -43.72 17.53
N SER A 58 -23.31 -43.40 16.45
CA SER A 58 -22.90 -43.72 15.07
C SER A 58 -21.60 -43.05 14.59
N LYS A 59 -21.12 -41.99 15.25
CA LYS A 59 -19.89 -41.26 14.89
C LYS A 59 -18.69 -41.64 15.77
N ASP A 60 -18.94 -41.80 17.07
CA ASP A 60 -17.96 -42.24 18.06
C ASP A 60 -18.54 -43.48 18.74
N ALA A 61 -18.10 -44.67 18.29
CA ALA A 61 -18.57 -45.97 18.74
C ALA A 61 -17.43 -46.71 19.46
N ASP A 62 -17.15 -46.33 20.72
CA ASP A 62 -16.19 -47.08 21.54
C ASP A 62 -16.62 -48.55 21.63
N ALA A 63 -15.68 -49.46 21.34
CA ALA A 63 -15.90 -50.91 21.23
C ALA A 63 -17.02 -51.30 20.24
N ASP A 64 -17.21 -50.52 19.18
CA ASP A 64 -18.20 -50.69 18.10
C ASP A 64 -19.67 -50.71 18.57
N LEU A 65 -19.95 -50.25 19.79
CA LEU A 65 -21.30 -50.26 20.34
C LEU A 65 -22.06 -48.96 20.03
N ASN A 66 -23.20 -49.08 19.34
CA ASN A 66 -24.10 -47.96 19.04
C ASN A 66 -25.46 -48.11 19.76
N LEU A 67 -25.73 -47.21 20.71
CA LEU A 67 -26.96 -47.21 21.53
C LEU A 67 -28.08 -46.28 21.01
N GLU A 68 -27.99 -45.78 19.78
CA GLU A 68 -28.95 -44.80 19.23
C GLU A 68 -30.30 -45.41 18.86
N THR A 69 -30.35 -46.70 18.51
CA THR A 69 -31.59 -47.40 18.12
C THR A 69 -31.63 -48.83 18.66
N PRO A 70 -32.81 -49.44 18.86
CA PRO A 70 -32.91 -50.86 19.24
C PRO A 70 -32.23 -51.79 18.22
N LEU A 71 -32.31 -51.44 16.94
CA LEU A 71 -31.67 -52.20 15.86
C LEU A 71 -30.14 -52.17 16.00
N SER A 72 -29.54 -50.99 16.17
CA SER A 72 -28.09 -50.84 16.35
C SER A 72 -27.60 -51.49 17.64
N ILE A 73 -28.39 -51.45 18.72
CA ILE A 73 -28.11 -52.15 19.98
C ILE A 73 -28.11 -53.67 19.78
N GLY A 74 -29.04 -54.18 18.96
CA GLY A 74 -29.16 -55.60 18.65
C GLY A 74 -28.01 -56.16 17.80
N VAL A 75 -27.32 -55.31 17.03
CA VAL A 75 -26.08 -55.69 16.31
C VAL A 75 -24.96 -56.01 17.31
N GLY A 76 -24.94 -55.35 18.47
CA GLY A 76 -23.91 -55.53 19.50
C GLY A 76 -22.67 -54.68 19.25
N GLY A 77 -21.57 -55.00 19.94
CA GLY A 77 -20.25 -54.38 19.73
C GLY A 77 -19.17 -55.44 19.58
N GLU A 78 -17.89 -55.08 19.75
CA GLU A 78 -16.74 -56.00 19.63
C GLU A 78 -16.86 -57.26 20.51
N SER A 79 -17.56 -57.17 21.65
CA SER A 79 -17.80 -58.29 22.57
C SER A 79 -19.02 -59.15 22.22
N GLY A 80 -19.63 -58.93 21.06
CA GLY A 80 -20.84 -59.62 20.58
C GLY A 80 -22.14 -58.95 21.02
N ALA A 81 -23.23 -59.74 21.07
CA ALA A 81 -24.58 -59.24 21.37
C ALA A 81 -24.65 -58.63 22.78
N MET A 82 -24.85 -57.31 22.84
CA MET A 82 -24.91 -56.57 24.10
C MET A 82 -26.27 -56.69 24.80
N VAL A 83 -27.33 -56.89 24.02
CA VAL A 83 -28.69 -57.10 24.52
C VAL A 83 -29.21 -58.42 23.96
N ILE A 84 -29.80 -59.23 24.85
CA ILE A 84 -30.53 -60.44 24.51
C ILE A 84 -32.01 -60.14 24.72
N PRO A 85 -32.78 -59.93 23.63
CA PRO A 85 -34.22 -59.69 23.70
C PRO A 85 -34.93 -60.75 24.56
N GLY A 86 -35.74 -60.30 25.51
CA GLY A 86 -36.51 -61.16 26.40
C GLY A 86 -35.77 -61.60 27.68
N SER A 87 -34.48 -61.29 27.83
CA SER A 87 -33.70 -61.70 29.01
C SER A 87 -32.65 -60.65 29.40
N ALA A 88 -33.06 -59.70 30.25
CA ALA A 88 -32.19 -58.67 30.80
C ALA A 88 -31.05 -59.25 31.66
N GLU A 89 -31.32 -60.34 32.39
CA GLU A 89 -30.34 -61.03 33.22
C GLU A 89 -29.20 -61.68 32.43
N LYS A 90 -29.41 -62.00 31.15
CA LYS A 90 -28.39 -62.57 30.25
C LYS A 90 -27.76 -61.50 29.34
N SER A 91 -28.28 -60.28 29.34
CA SER A 91 -27.82 -59.18 28.49
C SER A 91 -26.55 -58.53 29.03
N GLN A 92 -25.47 -58.53 28.24
CA GLN A 92 -24.18 -57.96 28.68
C GLN A 92 -24.28 -56.48 29.06
N LEU A 93 -25.10 -55.71 28.35
CA LEU A 93 -25.34 -54.29 28.61
C LEU A 93 -25.75 -54.06 30.06
N MET A 94 -26.62 -54.92 30.62
CA MET A 94 -27.07 -54.82 32.00
C MET A 94 -25.92 -54.99 32.98
N PHE A 95 -24.92 -55.83 32.70
CA PHE A 95 -23.78 -55.98 33.59
C PHE A 95 -22.91 -54.71 33.64
N HIS A 96 -22.72 -54.06 32.50
CA HIS A 96 -21.91 -52.84 32.38
C HIS A 96 -22.62 -51.62 32.99
N ILE A 97 -23.93 -51.45 32.75
CA ILE A 97 -24.68 -50.30 33.27
C ILE A 97 -25.06 -50.43 34.75
N ARG A 98 -25.18 -51.66 35.26
CA ARG A 98 -25.31 -51.96 36.69
C ARG A 98 -23.96 -51.88 37.43
N GLN A 99 -22.87 -51.70 36.69
CA GLN A 99 -21.49 -51.70 37.18
C GLN A 99 -21.09 -52.97 37.93
N SER A 100 -21.63 -54.12 37.50
CA SER A 100 -21.26 -55.46 37.99
C SER A 100 -20.05 -56.05 37.23
N LYS A 101 -19.79 -55.58 36.00
CA LYS A 101 -18.67 -56.02 35.15
C LYS A 101 -17.98 -54.82 34.51
N LYS A 102 -16.64 -54.84 34.47
CA LYS A 102 -15.83 -53.81 33.76
C LYS A 102 -15.79 -54.08 32.24
N PRO A 103 -15.70 -53.04 31.38
CA PRO A 103 -15.70 -51.61 31.74
C PRO A 103 -17.09 -51.15 32.23
N TYR A 104 -17.13 -50.21 33.18
CA TYR A 104 -18.39 -49.68 33.71
C TYR A 104 -18.98 -48.62 32.78
N MET A 105 -20.31 -48.61 32.62
CA MET A 105 -21.02 -47.67 31.76
C MET A 105 -22.09 -46.88 32.53
N PRO A 106 -21.99 -45.55 32.70
CA PRO A 106 -20.79 -44.74 32.44
C PRO A 106 -19.64 -45.05 33.41
N PRO A 107 -18.39 -44.72 33.03
CA PRO A 107 -17.26 -44.79 33.95
C PRO A 107 -17.47 -43.86 35.15
N ARG A 108 -17.15 -44.34 36.36
CA ARG A 108 -17.29 -43.57 37.62
C ARG A 108 -16.55 -42.24 37.62
N ARG A 109 -15.48 -42.12 36.81
CA ARG A 109 -14.78 -40.86 36.53
C ARG A 109 -14.79 -40.65 35.02
N ASN A 110 -15.53 -39.67 34.53
CA ASN A 110 -15.63 -39.33 33.12
C ASN A 110 -15.55 -37.79 32.95
N LYS A 111 -15.05 -37.32 31.80
CA LYS A 111 -14.86 -35.89 31.51
C LYS A 111 -16.15 -35.18 31.05
N VAL A 112 -17.22 -35.94 30.83
CA VAL A 112 -18.50 -35.47 30.25
C VAL A 112 -19.60 -35.28 31.30
N GLY A 113 -19.32 -35.52 32.58
CA GLY A 113 -20.26 -35.31 33.68
C GLY A 113 -21.42 -36.31 33.77
N ALA A 114 -21.28 -37.51 33.17
CA ALA A 114 -22.30 -38.56 33.24
C ALA A 114 -22.32 -39.22 34.64
N ASN A 115 -23.53 -39.44 35.18
CA ASN A 115 -23.73 -40.06 36.50
C ASN A 115 -24.10 -41.55 36.35
N SER A 116 -23.85 -42.36 37.39
CA SER A 116 -24.36 -43.73 37.46
C SER A 116 -25.89 -43.76 37.32
N LEU A 117 -26.42 -44.76 36.61
CA LEU A 117 -27.85 -44.89 36.39
C LEU A 117 -28.58 -45.16 37.72
N THR A 118 -29.76 -44.58 37.88
CA THR A 118 -30.60 -44.78 39.06
C THR A 118 -31.28 -46.16 39.03
N PRO A 119 -31.72 -46.70 40.17
CA PRO A 119 -32.45 -47.98 40.20
C PRO A 119 -33.66 -48.02 39.29
N TYR A 120 -34.38 -46.91 39.16
CA TYR A 120 -35.52 -46.77 38.26
C TYR A 120 -35.11 -46.81 36.78
N GLN A 121 -34.02 -46.12 36.40
CA GLN A 121 -33.50 -46.14 35.02
C GLN A 121 -33.02 -47.55 34.64
N LEU A 122 -32.32 -48.24 35.54
CA LEU A 122 -31.92 -49.64 35.36
C LEU A 122 -33.16 -50.55 35.28
N GLY A 123 -34.18 -50.30 36.09
CA GLY A 123 -35.46 -51.01 36.04
C GLY A 123 -36.19 -50.84 34.70
N LEU A 124 -36.20 -49.63 34.14
CA LEU A 124 -36.80 -49.33 32.83
C LEU A 124 -36.07 -50.05 31.69
N ILE A 125 -34.74 -49.97 31.67
CA ILE A 125 -33.93 -50.65 30.65
C ILE A 125 -34.09 -52.17 30.78
N SER A 126 -34.08 -52.71 31.99
CA SER A 126 -34.31 -54.13 32.26
C SER A 126 -35.70 -54.59 31.77
N LEU A 127 -36.75 -53.82 32.10
CA LEU A 127 -38.11 -54.12 31.66
C LEU A 127 -38.24 -54.06 30.13
N TRP A 128 -37.65 -53.05 29.49
CA TRP A 128 -37.61 -52.93 28.03
C TRP A 128 -36.93 -54.12 27.36
N ILE A 129 -35.78 -54.57 27.89
CA ILE A 129 -35.09 -55.76 27.38
C ILE A 129 -35.96 -57.00 27.53
N ASN A 130 -36.56 -57.21 28.71
CA ASN A 130 -37.45 -58.35 28.98
C ASN A 130 -38.72 -58.33 28.11
N GLN A 131 -39.17 -57.16 27.66
CA GLN A 131 -40.27 -57.01 26.69
C GLN A 131 -39.83 -57.25 25.23
N GLY A 132 -38.58 -57.68 25.01
CA GLY A 132 -38.05 -58.04 23.70
C GLY A 132 -37.18 -56.96 23.05
N ALA A 133 -36.78 -55.92 23.78
CA ALA A 133 -35.87 -54.86 23.31
C ALA A 133 -36.29 -54.24 21.96
N LYS A 134 -37.58 -54.02 21.75
CA LYS A 134 -38.15 -53.50 20.49
C LYS A 134 -38.36 -51.98 20.56
N GLY A 135 -38.52 -51.36 19.40
CA GLY A 135 -38.86 -49.94 19.26
C GLY A 135 -38.24 -49.34 18.00
N GLU A 136 -38.75 -48.19 17.57
CA GLU A 136 -38.20 -47.42 16.45
C GLU A 136 -37.90 -46.00 16.91
N VAL A 137 -36.74 -45.48 16.54
CA VAL A 137 -36.45 -44.05 16.64
C VAL A 137 -36.72 -43.47 15.27
N LYS A 138 -37.91 -42.89 15.08
CA LYS A 138 -38.14 -42.06 13.90
C LYS A 138 -37.12 -40.93 13.95
N ASN A 139 -36.37 -40.71 12.87
CA ASN A 139 -35.60 -39.48 12.68
C ASN A 139 -36.59 -38.32 12.60
N VAL A 140 -37.07 -37.86 13.75
CA VAL A 140 -37.75 -36.58 13.86
C VAL A 140 -36.64 -35.57 13.68
N VAL A 141 -36.45 -35.12 12.44
CA VAL A 141 -35.86 -33.81 12.21
C VAL A 141 -36.81 -32.85 12.90
N GLU A 142 -36.56 -32.54 14.17
CA GLU A 142 -37.26 -31.46 14.83
C GLU A 142 -37.08 -30.24 13.94
N LYS A 143 -38.17 -29.78 13.33
CA LYS A 143 -38.17 -28.51 12.61
C LYS A 143 -37.92 -27.44 13.67
N PHE A 144 -36.68 -27.01 13.77
CA PHE A 144 -36.31 -25.86 14.58
C PHE A 144 -37.03 -24.63 14.01
N ASN A 145 -37.99 -24.12 14.78
CA ASN A 145 -38.67 -22.88 14.47
C ASN A 145 -37.74 -21.72 14.84
N TRP A 146 -37.03 -21.18 13.85
CA TRP A 146 -36.22 -20.00 14.05
C TRP A 146 -37.10 -18.82 14.45
N GLN A 147 -36.57 -17.96 15.31
CA GLN A 147 -37.25 -16.74 15.74
C GLN A 147 -36.39 -15.52 15.41
N PRO A 148 -37.02 -14.36 15.11
CA PRO A 148 -36.29 -13.12 15.00
C PRO A 148 -35.70 -12.74 16.36
N VAL A 149 -34.42 -12.38 16.39
CA VAL A 149 -33.77 -11.89 17.63
C VAL A 149 -34.57 -10.69 18.17
N PRO A 150 -34.96 -10.67 19.46
CA PRO A 150 -35.76 -9.58 20.01
C PRO A 150 -35.12 -8.20 19.82
N LEU A 151 -35.93 -7.20 19.43
CA LEU A 151 -35.44 -5.83 19.20
C LEU A 151 -35.02 -5.09 20.48
N SER A 152 -35.25 -5.67 21.66
CA SER A 152 -34.62 -5.21 22.90
C SER A 152 -33.10 -5.41 22.92
N MET A 153 -32.58 -6.31 22.07
CA MET A 153 -31.16 -6.51 21.81
C MET A 153 -30.89 -6.19 20.34
N ALA A 154 -30.92 -4.91 19.99
CA ALA A 154 -30.86 -4.43 18.60
C ALA A 154 -29.57 -3.69 18.18
N PRO A 155 -28.36 -4.00 18.70
CA PRO A 155 -27.16 -3.33 18.20
C PRO A 155 -27.02 -3.55 16.69
N ILE A 156 -26.63 -2.49 15.99
CA ILE A 156 -26.33 -2.57 14.57
C ILE A 156 -24.90 -3.06 14.41
N TYR A 157 -24.72 -4.25 13.85
CA TYR A 157 -23.40 -4.84 13.66
C TYR A 157 -22.78 -4.50 12.32
N SER A 158 -23.61 -4.29 11.30
CA SER A 158 -23.18 -3.92 9.95
C SER A 158 -24.17 -2.95 9.34
N THR A 159 -23.67 -1.99 8.56
CA THR A 159 -24.49 -1.08 7.78
C THR A 159 -23.86 -0.79 6.43
N THR A 160 -24.68 -0.48 5.44
CA THR A 160 -24.25 -0.09 4.10
C THR A 160 -25.26 0.86 3.46
N ILE A 161 -24.81 1.67 2.50
CA ILE A 161 -25.63 2.59 1.70
C ILE A 161 -25.38 2.27 0.22
N SER A 162 -26.44 2.28 -0.59
CA SER A 162 -26.32 2.06 -2.03
C SER A 162 -25.58 3.23 -2.70
N ASP A 163 -24.87 2.94 -3.79
CA ASP A 163 -24.03 3.93 -4.47
C ASP A 163 -24.82 5.16 -4.96
N ASP A 164 -26.08 4.94 -5.36
CA ASP A 164 -27.03 5.98 -5.78
C ASP A 164 -27.67 6.75 -4.61
N GLY A 165 -27.41 6.35 -3.36
CA GLY A 165 -27.94 6.99 -2.14
C GLY A 165 -29.43 6.73 -1.89
N GLN A 166 -30.04 5.75 -2.56
CA GLN A 166 -31.49 5.50 -2.46
C GLN A 166 -31.86 4.57 -1.30
N PHE A 167 -30.99 3.63 -0.96
CA PHE A 167 -31.23 2.64 0.08
C PHE A 167 -30.10 2.62 1.10
N ALA A 168 -30.48 2.43 2.37
CA ALA A 168 -29.56 2.03 3.42
C ALA A 168 -30.02 0.70 4.01
N ALA A 169 -29.06 -0.17 4.33
CA ALA A 169 -29.33 -1.45 4.97
C ALA A 169 -28.55 -1.54 6.29
N CYS A 170 -29.17 -2.12 7.33
CA CYS A 170 -28.47 -2.46 8.55
C CYS A 170 -28.92 -3.80 9.13
N SER A 171 -28.01 -4.47 9.82
CA SER A 171 -28.29 -5.72 10.52
C SER A 171 -28.58 -5.49 12.00
N ARG A 172 -29.52 -6.26 12.56
CA ARG A 172 -29.81 -6.31 14.01
C ARG A 172 -30.02 -7.77 14.39
N GLY A 173 -28.99 -8.38 14.99
CA GLY A 173 -28.97 -9.83 15.19
C GLY A 173 -29.08 -10.58 13.87
N ASN A 174 -30.03 -11.50 13.77
CA ASN A 174 -30.28 -12.30 12.58
C ASN A 174 -31.21 -11.65 11.54
N GLN A 175 -31.53 -10.36 11.73
CA GLN A 175 -32.44 -9.60 10.89
C GLN A 175 -31.70 -8.55 10.07
N ILE A 176 -32.25 -8.20 8.91
CA ILE A 176 -31.73 -7.12 8.05
C ILE A 176 -32.89 -6.18 7.72
N PHE A 177 -32.68 -4.88 7.96
CA PHE A 177 -33.63 -3.82 7.69
C PHE A 177 -33.18 -3.04 6.47
N ILE A 178 -34.10 -2.78 5.53
CA ILE A 178 -33.86 -1.93 4.37
C ILE A 178 -34.69 -0.66 4.46
N TYR A 179 -34.02 0.48 4.46
CA TYR A 179 -34.64 1.80 4.48
C TYR A 179 -34.52 2.46 3.11
N HIS A 180 -35.61 3.08 2.65
CA HIS A 180 -35.58 3.94 1.47
C HIS A 180 -35.38 5.37 1.93
N LEU A 181 -34.19 5.91 1.64
CA LEU A 181 -33.74 7.19 2.18
C LEU A 181 -34.59 8.39 1.70
N PRO A 182 -35.01 8.47 0.42
CA PRO A 182 -35.85 9.57 -0.05
C PRO A 182 -37.21 9.65 0.65
N THR A 183 -37.85 8.51 0.93
CA THR A 183 -39.15 8.48 1.65
C THR A 183 -39.00 8.44 3.16
N GLN A 184 -37.79 8.18 3.67
CA GLN A 184 -37.47 8.06 5.10
C GLN A 184 -38.29 6.95 5.77
N GLN A 185 -38.52 5.85 5.05
CA GLN A 185 -39.35 4.74 5.53
C GLN A 185 -38.59 3.42 5.50
N LEU A 186 -38.96 2.53 6.43
CA LEU A 186 -38.60 1.12 6.37
C LEU A 186 -39.35 0.48 5.21
N VAL A 187 -38.61 -0.06 4.23
CA VAL A 187 -39.18 -0.80 3.10
C VAL A 187 -39.57 -2.20 3.54
N THR A 188 -38.63 -2.91 4.16
CA THR A 188 -38.84 -4.30 4.56
C THR A 188 -37.79 -4.77 5.57
N ARG A 189 -38.17 -5.81 6.32
CA ARG A 189 -37.25 -6.70 7.04
C ARG A 189 -37.08 -7.97 6.21
N LEU A 190 -35.85 -8.22 5.78
CA LEU A 190 -35.58 -9.34 4.85
C LEU A 190 -35.92 -10.68 5.50
N SER A 191 -36.59 -11.52 4.73
CA SER A 191 -37.08 -12.82 5.18
C SER A 191 -36.56 -13.91 4.25
N ASP A 192 -35.82 -14.87 4.79
CA ASP A 192 -35.54 -16.13 4.09
C ASP A 192 -36.78 -17.04 4.24
N PRO A 193 -37.46 -17.41 3.14
CA PRO A 193 -38.67 -18.24 3.20
C PRO A 193 -38.47 -19.57 3.93
N SER A 194 -37.23 -20.07 4.04
CA SER A 194 -36.91 -21.31 4.76
C SER A 194 -36.72 -21.14 6.27
N LEU A 195 -36.64 -19.92 6.78
CA LEU A 195 -36.43 -19.63 8.21
C LEU A 195 -37.67 -19.02 8.88
N GLY A 196 -38.50 -18.31 8.12
CA GLY A 196 -39.69 -17.64 8.62
C GLY A 196 -39.66 -16.13 8.35
N GLU A 197 -40.71 -15.46 8.81
CA GLU A 197 -40.87 -14.02 8.59
C GLU A 197 -39.87 -13.20 9.40
N ASN A 198 -39.32 -12.16 8.78
CA ASN A 198 -38.37 -11.20 9.35
C ASN A 198 -37.04 -11.82 9.83
N ILE A 199 -36.70 -13.02 9.35
CA ILE A 199 -35.47 -13.73 9.67
C ILE A 199 -34.62 -13.82 8.40
N ALA A 200 -33.53 -13.05 8.35
CA ALA A 200 -32.64 -13.03 7.20
C ALA A 200 -31.63 -14.19 7.26
N HIS A 201 -31.12 -14.52 8.46
CA HIS A 201 -30.10 -15.56 8.68
C HIS A 201 -30.40 -16.40 9.93
N ARG A 202 -29.68 -17.53 10.09
CA ARG A 202 -29.76 -18.37 11.31
C ARG A 202 -28.95 -17.79 12.48
N ASP A 203 -27.95 -16.99 12.16
CA ASP A 203 -27.03 -16.36 13.12
C ASP A 203 -26.95 -14.85 12.84
N LEU A 204 -26.14 -14.15 13.62
CA LEU A 204 -25.83 -12.75 13.47
C LEU A 204 -25.32 -12.41 12.06
N VAL A 205 -25.82 -11.31 11.51
CA VAL A 205 -25.35 -10.73 10.25
C VAL A 205 -24.31 -9.65 10.53
N GLN A 206 -23.06 -9.92 10.18
CA GLN A 206 -21.92 -9.02 10.48
C GLN A 206 -21.40 -8.28 9.25
N SER A 207 -21.85 -8.64 8.05
CA SER A 207 -21.37 -8.05 6.82
C SER A 207 -22.52 -7.79 5.83
N LEU A 208 -22.53 -6.59 5.26
CA LEU A 208 -23.49 -6.12 4.27
C LEU A 208 -22.75 -5.30 3.21
N SER A 209 -23.13 -5.45 1.94
CA SER A 209 -22.65 -4.59 0.86
C SER A 209 -23.67 -4.55 -0.28
N PHE A 210 -23.95 -3.36 -0.80
CA PHE A 210 -24.74 -3.20 -2.02
C PHE A 210 -23.85 -3.41 -3.25
N SER A 211 -24.45 -3.94 -4.32
CA SER A 211 -23.86 -3.88 -5.65
C SER A 211 -23.78 -2.42 -6.13
N PRO A 212 -22.84 -2.09 -7.05
CA PRO A 212 -22.67 -0.73 -7.55
C PRO A 212 -23.92 -0.12 -8.23
N ASP A 213 -24.84 -0.96 -8.71
CA ASP A 213 -26.12 -0.52 -9.28
C ASP A 213 -27.23 -0.31 -8.24
N GLY A 214 -26.95 -0.58 -6.95
CA GLY A 214 -27.90 -0.46 -5.83
C GLY A 214 -29.03 -1.51 -5.82
N LYS A 215 -29.05 -2.45 -6.77
CA LYS A 215 -30.18 -3.40 -6.96
C LYS A 215 -30.01 -4.73 -6.26
N THR A 216 -28.80 -5.04 -5.80
CA THR A 216 -28.48 -6.28 -5.10
C THR A 216 -27.80 -5.94 -3.78
N LEU A 217 -28.17 -6.66 -2.72
CA LEU A 217 -27.54 -6.58 -1.41
C LEU A 217 -26.96 -7.96 -1.10
N ALA A 218 -25.67 -8.02 -0.81
CA ALA A 218 -25.05 -9.21 -0.23
C ALA A 218 -25.07 -9.12 1.29
N SER A 219 -25.31 -10.25 1.94
CA SER A 219 -25.25 -10.37 3.40
C SER A 219 -24.55 -11.66 3.81
N GLY A 220 -23.61 -11.56 4.75
CA GLY A 220 -22.89 -12.69 5.30
C GLY A 220 -23.45 -13.11 6.65
N GLY A 221 -23.63 -14.42 6.82
CA GLY A 221 -23.99 -15.06 8.08
C GLY A 221 -23.03 -16.20 8.41
N PHE A 222 -23.44 -17.08 9.32
CA PHE A 222 -22.69 -18.30 9.64
C PHE A 222 -22.70 -19.27 8.45
N ARG A 223 -21.54 -19.41 7.79
CA ARG A 223 -21.30 -20.31 6.67
C ARG A 223 -22.24 -20.13 5.47
N VAL A 224 -22.77 -18.94 5.27
CA VAL A 224 -23.66 -18.66 4.14
C VAL A 224 -23.61 -17.19 3.78
N VAL A 225 -23.63 -16.92 2.47
CA VAL A 225 -23.87 -15.60 1.90
C VAL A 225 -25.21 -15.63 1.17
N LYS A 226 -26.00 -14.58 1.37
CA LYS A 226 -27.30 -14.41 0.71
C LYS A 226 -27.29 -13.15 -0.14
N LEU A 227 -27.75 -13.30 -1.37
CA LEU A 227 -27.98 -12.19 -2.28
C LEU A 227 -29.47 -11.88 -2.33
N TRP A 228 -29.80 -10.63 -2.02
CA TRP A 228 -31.15 -10.10 -2.05
C TRP A 228 -31.23 -9.13 -3.21
N SER A 229 -32.35 -9.12 -3.93
CA SER A 229 -32.53 -8.20 -5.04
C SER A 229 -33.82 -7.40 -4.94
N ASN A 230 -33.73 -6.13 -5.32
CA ASN A 230 -34.83 -5.22 -5.57
C ASN A 230 -34.94 -4.86 -7.05
N ARG A 231 -34.61 -5.83 -7.90
CA ARG A 231 -35.13 -5.81 -9.26
C ARG A 231 -36.63 -5.91 -9.13
N ILE A 232 -37.30 -4.81 -9.47
CA ILE A 232 -38.74 -4.74 -9.69
C ILE A 232 -39.08 -5.99 -10.49
N ASN A 233 -39.82 -6.91 -9.89
CA ASN A 233 -40.13 -8.18 -10.54
C ASN A 233 -40.77 -7.84 -11.89
N GLU A 234 -40.09 -8.19 -12.98
CA GLU A 234 -40.54 -8.03 -14.36
C GLU A 234 -41.72 -8.97 -14.68
N LYS A 235 -42.60 -9.24 -13.71
CA LYS A 235 -43.92 -9.81 -13.95
C LYS A 235 -44.80 -8.72 -14.56
N VAL A 236 -44.40 -8.23 -15.72
CA VAL A 236 -45.20 -7.33 -16.54
C VAL A 236 -46.38 -8.16 -17.02
N ARG A 237 -47.56 -7.84 -16.51
CA ARG A 237 -48.78 -8.45 -17.02
C ARG A 237 -49.34 -7.55 -18.11
N ILE A 238 -49.35 -8.08 -19.33
CA ILE A 238 -49.97 -7.42 -20.47
C ILE A 238 -51.45 -7.80 -20.51
N VAL A 239 -52.33 -6.81 -20.56
CA VAL A 239 -53.77 -6.98 -20.67
C VAL A 239 -54.23 -6.26 -21.93
N ASN A 240 -54.85 -7.00 -22.86
CA ASN A 240 -55.51 -6.40 -24.01
C ASN A 240 -56.84 -5.78 -23.57
N ILE A 241 -57.06 -4.52 -23.92
CA ILE A 241 -58.18 -3.68 -23.49
C ILE A 241 -59.00 -3.11 -24.64
N MET A 242 -58.57 -3.32 -25.89
CA MET A 242 -59.32 -2.89 -27.09
C MET A 242 -59.16 -3.90 -28.23
N ASN A 243 -60.16 -3.93 -29.12
CA ASN A 243 -60.09 -4.80 -30.30
C ASN A 243 -59.32 -4.14 -31.45
N GLY A 244 -58.42 -4.88 -32.09
CA GLY A 244 -57.81 -4.49 -33.37
C GLY A 244 -56.74 -3.38 -33.29
N ASN A 245 -56.68 -2.54 -34.33
CA ASN A 245 -55.71 -1.45 -34.50
C ASN A 245 -56.15 -0.12 -33.81
N GLU A 246 -57.15 -0.16 -32.92
CA GLU A 246 -57.65 1.04 -32.25
C GLU A 246 -56.64 1.55 -31.21
N LYS A 247 -56.36 2.86 -31.23
CA LYS A 247 -55.45 3.49 -30.27
C LYS A 247 -56.22 3.97 -29.06
N VAL A 248 -55.74 3.65 -27.87
CA VAL A 248 -56.29 4.17 -26.61
C VAL A 248 -55.87 5.64 -26.46
N VAL A 249 -56.84 6.55 -26.38
CA VAL A 249 -56.59 8.01 -26.25
C VAL A 249 -56.80 8.48 -24.81
N GLY A 250 -57.66 7.81 -24.05
CA GLY A 250 -57.88 8.11 -22.64
C GLY A 250 -58.21 6.86 -21.85
N MET A 251 -57.75 6.84 -20.61
CA MET A 251 -58.00 5.76 -19.66
C MET A 251 -58.24 6.34 -18.28
N ASP A 252 -59.22 5.79 -17.58
CA ASP A 252 -59.38 5.97 -16.15
C ASP A 252 -59.71 4.63 -15.48
N VAL A 253 -59.32 4.46 -14.22
CA VAL A 253 -59.37 3.15 -13.54
C VAL A 253 -60.09 3.26 -12.21
N ASP A 254 -60.92 2.27 -11.90
CA ASP A 254 -61.37 2.02 -10.55
C ASP A 254 -60.24 1.45 -9.70
N TYR A 255 -59.84 2.18 -8.66
CA TYR A 255 -58.83 1.70 -7.75
C TYR A 255 -59.27 0.44 -6.98
N GLU A 256 -60.54 0.33 -6.59
CA GLU A 256 -61.01 -0.77 -5.71
C GLU A 256 -61.40 -2.03 -6.53
N SER A 257 -61.95 -1.85 -7.73
CA SER A 257 -62.41 -2.96 -8.57
C SER A 257 -61.41 -3.41 -9.65
N ASP A 258 -60.32 -2.65 -9.86
CA ASP A 258 -59.39 -2.80 -11.00
C ASP A 258 -60.12 -2.81 -12.36
N ILE A 259 -61.26 -2.14 -12.47
CA ILE A 259 -61.99 -1.97 -13.73
C ILE A 259 -61.51 -0.69 -14.40
N ALA A 260 -60.95 -0.83 -15.61
CA ALA A 260 -60.57 0.29 -16.44
C ALA A 260 -61.70 0.67 -17.41
N VAL A 261 -61.89 1.97 -17.62
CA VAL A 261 -62.65 2.49 -18.75
C VAL A 261 -61.67 3.15 -19.69
N VAL A 262 -61.69 2.71 -20.94
CA VAL A 262 -60.77 3.12 -21.98
C VAL A 262 -61.57 3.67 -23.15
N ALA A 263 -61.10 4.77 -23.74
CA ALA A 263 -61.72 5.37 -24.91
C ALA A 263 -60.73 5.48 -26.06
N GLY A 264 -61.19 5.10 -27.25
CA GLY A 264 -60.38 4.88 -28.42
C GLY A 264 -60.44 6.01 -29.43
N SER A 265 -59.47 6.02 -30.34
CA SER A 265 -59.34 7.00 -31.42
C SER A 265 -60.51 6.97 -32.42
N SER A 266 -61.29 5.88 -32.45
CA SER A 266 -62.43 5.72 -33.37
C SER A 266 -63.80 5.91 -32.68
N GLY A 267 -63.78 6.38 -31.43
CA GLY A 267 -64.97 6.68 -30.64
C GLY A 267 -65.50 5.52 -29.81
N THR A 268 -64.77 4.41 -29.73
CA THR A 268 -65.09 3.30 -28.83
C THR A 268 -64.92 3.75 -27.38
N VAL A 269 -65.87 3.40 -26.52
CA VAL A 269 -65.79 3.50 -25.06
C VAL A 269 -66.02 2.11 -24.51
N HIS A 270 -65.05 1.62 -23.75
CA HIS A 270 -64.99 0.23 -23.37
C HIS A 270 -64.60 0.10 -21.90
N ALA A 271 -65.33 -0.72 -21.14
CA ALA A 271 -64.97 -1.07 -19.78
C ALA A 271 -64.43 -2.51 -19.74
N VAL A 272 -63.31 -2.71 -19.05
CA VAL A 272 -62.57 -3.98 -19.03
C VAL A 272 -62.05 -4.26 -17.62
N SER A 273 -62.10 -5.51 -17.19
CA SER A 273 -61.46 -5.92 -15.95
C SER A 273 -59.97 -6.13 -16.18
N LEU A 274 -59.13 -5.36 -15.48
CA LEU A 274 -57.68 -5.54 -15.54
C LEU A 274 -57.23 -6.82 -14.82
N LYS A 275 -58.11 -7.48 -14.05
CA LYS A 275 -57.83 -8.75 -13.37
C LYS A 275 -57.80 -9.94 -14.31
N ASN A 276 -58.50 -9.92 -15.44
CA ASN A 276 -58.53 -11.05 -16.38
C ASN A 276 -58.57 -10.63 -17.86
N GLY A 277 -58.62 -9.33 -18.16
CA GLY A 277 -58.75 -8.79 -19.52
C GLY A 277 -60.14 -8.99 -20.14
N MET A 278 -61.12 -9.46 -19.36
CA MET A 278 -62.46 -9.69 -19.88
C MET A 278 -63.22 -8.35 -20.01
N PRO A 279 -63.91 -8.13 -21.15
CA PRO A 279 -64.73 -6.95 -21.34
C PRO A 279 -65.93 -6.99 -20.38
N VAL A 280 -66.23 -5.86 -19.75
CA VAL A 280 -67.44 -5.66 -18.95
C VAL A 280 -68.57 -5.19 -19.86
N TRP A 281 -68.32 -4.16 -20.68
CA TRP A 281 -69.22 -3.69 -21.72
C TRP A 281 -68.45 -2.85 -22.75
N SER A 282 -69.08 -2.63 -23.91
CA SER A 282 -68.53 -1.79 -24.99
C SER A 282 -69.64 -0.99 -25.64
N ASP A 283 -69.35 0.27 -25.96
CA ASP A 283 -70.21 1.15 -26.75
C ASP A 283 -69.34 1.98 -27.71
N ARG A 284 -69.96 2.60 -28.73
CA ARG A 284 -69.25 3.42 -29.72
C ARG A 284 -70.04 4.66 -30.10
N VAL A 285 -69.35 5.79 -30.13
CA VAL A 285 -69.84 7.03 -30.73
C VAL A 285 -69.20 7.15 -32.12
N SER A 286 -69.95 6.79 -33.17
CA SER A 286 -69.44 6.72 -34.54
C SER A 286 -68.76 8.02 -34.99
N SER A 287 -67.62 7.89 -35.68
CA SER A 287 -66.90 8.98 -36.36
C SER A 287 -66.40 10.14 -35.48
N LEU A 288 -66.35 9.95 -34.16
CA LEU A 288 -65.80 10.93 -33.22
C LEU A 288 -64.69 10.30 -32.38
N GLY A 289 -63.47 10.83 -32.43
CA GLY A 289 -62.37 10.36 -31.58
C GLY A 289 -62.54 10.85 -30.15
N ALA A 290 -62.30 10.00 -29.15
CA ALA A 290 -62.24 10.44 -27.76
C ALA A 290 -61.01 11.32 -27.52
N GLN A 291 -61.10 12.26 -26.57
CA GLN A 291 -60.02 13.17 -26.17
C GLN A 291 -59.67 13.04 -24.69
N ARG A 292 -60.67 12.82 -23.82
CA ARG A 292 -60.45 12.65 -22.37
C ARG A 292 -61.54 11.78 -21.75
N VAL A 293 -61.15 10.96 -20.78
CA VAL A 293 -62.02 10.07 -20.01
C VAL A 293 -61.83 10.38 -18.53
N ILE A 294 -62.93 10.60 -17.79
CA ILE A 294 -62.89 10.81 -16.33
C ILE A 294 -64.10 10.12 -15.69
N LYS A 295 -63.86 9.24 -14.73
CA LYS A 295 -64.89 8.62 -13.90
C LYS A 295 -65.43 9.60 -12.86
N SER A 296 -66.69 9.41 -12.49
CA SER A 296 -67.28 10.12 -11.36
C SER A 296 -66.63 9.69 -10.04
N PRO A 297 -66.62 10.56 -9.01
CA PRO A 297 -65.99 10.25 -7.72
C PRO A 297 -66.54 9.01 -7.00
N ASP A 298 -67.79 8.62 -7.28
CA ASP A 298 -68.42 7.41 -6.75
C ASP A 298 -68.16 6.14 -7.58
N GLY A 299 -67.44 6.26 -8.70
CA GLY A 299 -67.13 5.15 -9.60
C GLY A 299 -68.33 4.58 -10.37
N LYS A 300 -69.50 5.22 -10.35
CA LYS A 300 -70.73 4.70 -11.00
C LYS A 300 -70.98 5.25 -12.40
N SER A 301 -70.31 6.32 -12.79
CA SER A 301 -70.45 6.94 -14.10
C SER A 301 -69.09 7.28 -14.70
N VAL A 302 -69.05 7.39 -16.02
CA VAL A 302 -67.86 7.85 -16.74
C VAL A 302 -68.26 8.87 -17.78
N ALA A 303 -67.53 9.97 -17.83
CA ALA A 303 -67.70 11.04 -18.80
C ALA A 303 -66.53 11.00 -19.80
N VAL A 304 -66.85 11.13 -21.08
CA VAL A 304 -65.87 11.14 -22.17
C VAL A 304 -66.08 12.37 -23.03
N LEU A 305 -65.03 13.17 -23.21
CA LEU A 305 -64.96 14.29 -24.15
C LEU A 305 -64.54 13.76 -25.53
N PHE A 306 -65.25 14.17 -26.58
CA PHE A 306 -64.98 13.77 -27.95
C PHE A 306 -64.49 14.93 -28.81
N SER A 307 -63.98 14.62 -30.01
CA SER A 307 -63.45 15.57 -30.99
C SER A 307 -64.46 16.62 -31.49
N ASP A 308 -65.76 16.44 -31.24
CA ASP A 308 -66.78 17.48 -31.47
C ASP A 308 -66.81 18.55 -30.36
N GLY A 309 -65.94 18.42 -29.35
CA GLY A 309 -65.84 19.29 -28.19
C GLY A 309 -66.91 19.01 -27.15
N ARG A 310 -67.65 17.89 -27.22
CA ARG A 310 -68.75 17.62 -26.30
C ARG A 310 -68.53 16.40 -25.42
N VAL A 311 -69.02 16.47 -24.18
CA VAL A 311 -68.97 15.38 -23.20
C VAL A 311 -70.22 14.51 -23.28
N ARG A 312 -70.03 13.20 -23.27
CA ARG A 312 -71.07 12.17 -23.15
C ARG A 312 -70.83 11.33 -21.89
N ILE A 313 -71.88 10.76 -21.32
CA ILE A 313 -71.82 10.11 -20.00
C ILE A 313 -72.47 8.73 -20.03
N TRP A 314 -71.77 7.74 -19.46
CA TRP A 314 -72.22 6.36 -19.33
C TRP A 314 -72.39 5.96 -17.87
N LYS A 315 -73.31 5.04 -17.61
CA LYS A 315 -73.34 4.26 -16.37
C LYS A 315 -72.32 3.11 -16.46
N LEU A 316 -71.54 2.92 -15.41
CA LEU A 316 -70.44 1.95 -15.43
C LEU A 316 -70.85 0.51 -15.23
N ASP A 317 -71.96 0.27 -14.57
CA ASP A 317 -72.52 -1.06 -14.32
C ASP A 317 -73.20 -1.64 -15.57
N THR A 318 -73.93 -0.82 -16.33
CA THR A 318 -74.73 -1.27 -17.48
C THR A 318 -74.13 -0.92 -18.84
N GLY A 319 -73.18 0.01 -18.91
CA GLY A 319 -72.70 0.58 -20.18
C GLY A 319 -73.75 1.43 -20.92
N SER A 320 -74.89 1.74 -20.30
CA SER A 320 -75.92 2.59 -20.90
C SER A 320 -75.56 4.07 -20.83
N ARG A 321 -75.88 4.84 -21.88
CA ARG A 321 -75.73 6.31 -21.88
C ARG A 321 -76.78 6.96 -20.98
N ILE A 322 -76.36 7.91 -20.14
CA ILE A 322 -77.23 8.64 -19.21
C ILE A 322 -78.06 9.70 -19.93
N THR A 323 -77.49 10.36 -20.94
CA THR A 323 -78.17 11.40 -21.73
C THR A 323 -78.09 11.09 -23.22
N ARG A 324 -79.13 11.48 -23.98
CA ARG A 324 -79.10 11.49 -25.45
C ARG A 324 -78.28 12.65 -26.00
N GLU A 325 -78.32 13.79 -25.32
CA GLU A 325 -77.62 15.02 -25.70
C GLU A 325 -76.31 15.17 -24.92
N SER A 326 -75.32 15.79 -25.57
CA SER A 326 -73.99 16.03 -25.01
C SER A 326 -73.95 17.36 -24.23
N SER A 327 -72.80 17.71 -23.63
CA SER A 327 -72.59 18.99 -22.92
C SER A 327 -73.14 20.25 -23.61
N PRO A 328 -73.48 21.32 -22.84
CA PRO A 328 -74.21 22.49 -23.35
C PRO A 328 -73.45 23.29 -24.42
N LEU A 329 -72.12 23.31 -24.35
CA LEU A 329 -71.23 23.99 -25.28
C LEU A 329 -70.02 23.11 -25.61
N LYS A 330 -69.20 23.58 -26.56
CA LYS A 330 -67.86 23.03 -26.78
C LYS A 330 -66.99 23.29 -25.55
N ILE A 331 -66.29 22.26 -25.10
CA ILE A 331 -65.51 22.23 -23.87
C ILE A 331 -64.06 21.90 -24.21
N SER A 332 -63.12 22.61 -23.58
CA SER A 332 -61.68 22.31 -23.64
C SER A 332 -61.22 21.37 -22.52
N PHE A 333 -61.68 21.61 -21.29
CA PHE A 333 -61.41 20.77 -20.12
C PHE A 333 -62.67 20.55 -19.30
N PHE A 334 -62.82 19.39 -18.68
CA PHE A 334 -63.89 19.17 -17.70
C PHE A 334 -63.38 18.36 -16.51
N VAL A 335 -64.10 18.45 -15.39
CA VAL A 335 -63.89 17.61 -14.20
C VAL A 335 -65.23 17.41 -13.48
N TRP A 336 -65.38 16.28 -12.79
CA TRP A 336 -66.50 16.07 -11.89
C TRP A 336 -66.30 16.86 -10.59
N LEU A 337 -67.29 17.65 -10.20
CA LEU A 337 -67.32 18.26 -8.86
C LEU A 337 -67.84 17.24 -7.83
N ASP A 338 -68.83 16.45 -8.24
CA ASP A 338 -69.39 15.31 -7.51
C ASP A 338 -70.06 14.33 -8.48
N SER A 339 -70.79 13.34 -7.98
CA SER A 339 -71.48 12.32 -8.80
C SER A 339 -72.54 12.85 -9.77
N ASN A 340 -72.98 14.10 -9.64
CA ASN A 340 -74.07 14.69 -10.41
C ASN A 340 -73.72 16.02 -11.10
N ARG A 341 -72.71 16.76 -10.63
CA ARG A 341 -72.32 18.07 -11.15
C ARG A 341 -70.96 18.00 -11.87
N ILE A 342 -70.89 18.62 -13.05
CA ILE A 342 -69.68 18.71 -13.88
C ILE A 342 -69.30 20.17 -14.04
N VAL A 343 -68.00 20.42 -13.91
CA VAL A 343 -67.36 21.70 -14.21
C VAL A 343 -66.70 21.59 -15.58
N SER A 344 -66.94 22.56 -16.44
CA SER A 344 -66.31 22.65 -17.76
C SER A 344 -65.66 24.00 -17.99
N ALA A 345 -64.48 23.98 -18.59
CA ALA A 345 -63.83 25.15 -19.15
C ALA A 345 -64.09 25.27 -20.65
N HIS A 346 -64.14 26.52 -21.09
CA HIS A 346 -64.43 26.93 -22.45
C HIS A 346 -63.40 27.98 -22.89
N ASP A 347 -63.35 28.23 -24.19
CA ASP A 347 -62.45 29.22 -24.79
C ASP A 347 -62.64 30.61 -24.13
N GLY A 348 -61.54 31.37 -24.03
CA GLY A 348 -61.57 32.71 -23.44
C GLY A 348 -61.70 32.76 -21.91
N GLY A 349 -61.42 31.65 -21.21
CA GLY A 349 -61.36 31.58 -19.75
C GLY A 349 -62.72 31.44 -19.06
N THR A 350 -63.79 31.09 -19.78
CA THR A 350 -65.11 30.86 -19.20
C THR A 350 -65.17 29.48 -18.54
N VAL A 351 -65.69 29.40 -17.32
CA VAL A 351 -65.90 28.15 -16.57
C VAL A 351 -67.37 28.05 -16.16
N LYS A 352 -67.98 26.89 -16.40
CA LYS A 352 -69.40 26.62 -16.11
C LYS A 352 -69.56 25.40 -15.21
N LEU A 353 -70.57 25.43 -14.34
CA LEU A 353 -71.06 24.28 -13.58
C LEU A 353 -72.43 23.87 -14.11
N TRP A 354 -72.63 22.58 -14.41
CA TRP A 354 -73.89 22.04 -14.94
C TRP A 354 -74.18 20.63 -14.39
N MET A 355 -75.41 20.13 -14.58
CA MET A 355 -75.84 18.83 -14.05
C MET A 355 -75.79 17.73 -15.10
N LYS A 356 -75.28 16.55 -14.73
CA LYS A 356 -75.14 15.40 -15.65
C LYS A 356 -76.45 14.95 -16.30
N ASN A 357 -77.57 15.07 -15.59
CA ASN A 357 -78.90 14.62 -16.06
C ASN A 357 -79.66 15.72 -16.83
N ASN A 358 -79.14 16.95 -16.85
CA ASN A 358 -79.74 18.08 -17.55
C ASN A 358 -78.61 19.01 -18.03
N PRO A 359 -77.86 18.60 -19.08
CA PRO A 359 -76.64 19.27 -19.49
C PRO A 359 -76.87 20.71 -19.98
N ASP A 360 -78.04 21.03 -20.54
CA ASP A 360 -78.35 22.37 -21.04
C ASP A 360 -78.54 23.39 -19.92
N ARG A 361 -78.81 22.94 -18.69
CA ARG A 361 -78.95 23.81 -17.53
C ARG A 361 -77.59 24.12 -16.89
N THR A 362 -77.07 25.30 -17.21
CA THR A 362 -75.94 25.91 -16.46
C THR A 362 -76.44 26.36 -15.09
N LEU A 363 -75.80 25.87 -14.03
CA LEU A 363 -76.07 26.25 -12.63
C LEU A 363 -75.35 27.55 -12.28
N PHE A 364 -74.06 27.65 -12.64
CA PHE A 364 -73.22 28.80 -12.38
C PHE A 364 -72.23 28.99 -13.53
N GLU A 365 -71.87 30.23 -13.80
CA GLU A 365 -70.91 30.63 -14.82
C GLU A 365 -70.04 31.74 -14.26
N TRP A 366 -68.74 31.61 -14.47
CA TRP A 366 -67.76 32.61 -14.07
C TRP A 366 -66.59 32.65 -15.05
N LYS A 367 -65.81 33.72 -14.99
CA LYS A 367 -64.67 33.95 -15.87
C LYS A 367 -63.39 34.01 -15.05
N VAL A 368 -62.36 33.32 -15.54
CA VAL A 368 -61.00 33.39 -14.97
C VAL A 368 -60.09 34.29 -15.82
N PRO A 369 -59.00 34.84 -15.25
CA PRO A 369 -58.22 35.91 -15.92
C PRO A 369 -57.50 35.53 -17.22
N SER A 370 -57.25 34.25 -17.43
CA SER A 370 -56.43 33.67 -18.49
C SER A 370 -57.02 32.33 -18.93
N GLU A 371 -56.58 31.80 -20.07
CA GLU A 371 -57.09 30.55 -20.63
C GLU A 371 -56.82 29.35 -19.69
N VAL A 372 -57.81 28.46 -19.58
CA VAL A 372 -57.73 27.29 -18.70
C VAL A 372 -56.96 26.17 -19.40
N SER A 373 -55.89 25.72 -18.78
CA SER A 373 -55.01 24.65 -19.28
C SER A 373 -55.04 23.39 -18.40
N ALA A 374 -55.59 23.47 -17.19
CA ALA A 374 -55.82 22.31 -16.33
C ALA A 374 -57.01 22.53 -15.39
N LEU A 375 -57.76 21.46 -15.09
CA LEU A 375 -58.85 21.48 -14.12
C LEU A 375 -58.74 20.31 -13.14
N SER A 376 -59.04 20.58 -11.87
CA SER A 376 -59.20 19.56 -10.83
C SER A 376 -60.25 20.00 -9.82
N ALA A 377 -60.84 19.07 -9.08
CA ALA A 377 -61.85 19.34 -8.05
C ALA A 377 -61.56 18.54 -6.78
N ARG A 378 -61.96 19.09 -5.64
CA ARG A 378 -61.86 18.41 -4.33
C ARG A 378 -63.11 17.61 -4.01
N LYS A 379 -62.94 16.57 -3.19
CA LYS A 379 -64.01 15.71 -2.64
C LYS A 379 -65.01 16.48 -1.76
N ASN A 380 -64.67 17.68 -1.30
CA ASN A 380 -65.58 18.55 -0.56
C ASN A 380 -66.76 19.07 -1.41
N LYS A 381 -66.75 18.84 -2.74
CA LYS A 381 -67.81 19.20 -3.69
C LYS A 381 -68.03 20.71 -3.84
N GLU A 382 -67.08 21.52 -3.40
CA GLU A 382 -67.18 22.99 -3.42
C GLU A 382 -65.94 23.67 -3.99
N SER A 383 -64.77 23.04 -3.94
CA SER A 383 -63.53 23.67 -4.39
C SER A 383 -63.07 23.11 -5.74
N ILE A 384 -62.83 24.02 -6.68
CA ILE A 384 -62.29 23.75 -8.02
C ILE A 384 -60.92 24.41 -8.13
N PHE A 385 -60.01 23.75 -8.81
CA PHE A 385 -58.66 24.22 -9.09
C PHE A 385 -58.54 24.45 -10.58
N VAL A 386 -58.29 25.70 -10.96
CA VAL A 386 -58.20 26.16 -12.34
C VAL A 386 -56.77 26.55 -12.61
N GLY A 387 -56.03 25.68 -13.29
CA GLY A 387 -54.69 25.96 -13.79
C GLY A 387 -54.76 26.69 -15.12
N GLN A 388 -53.92 27.70 -15.29
CA GLN A 388 -53.96 28.61 -16.42
C GLN A 388 -52.65 28.65 -17.19
N VAL A 389 -52.72 29.17 -18.43
CA VAL A 389 -51.59 29.29 -19.36
C VAL A 389 -50.51 30.25 -18.84
N ASP A 390 -50.88 31.23 -18.02
CA ASP A 390 -49.96 32.19 -17.38
C ASP A 390 -49.23 31.61 -16.15
N GLY A 391 -49.55 30.38 -15.75
CA GLY A 391 -48.94 29.70 -14.60
C GLY A 391 -49.66 29.88 -13.27
N ALA A 392 -50.74 30.66 -13.24
CA ALA A 392 -51.57 30.76 -12.05
C ALA A 392 -52.44 29.50 -11.87
N VAL A 393 -52.64 29.09 -10.62
CA VAL A 393 -53.69 28.13 -10.24
C VAL A 393 -54.64 28.83 -9.28
N HIS A 394 -55.86 29.07 -9.77
CA HIS A 394 -56.93 29.66 -9.00
C HIS A 394 -57.73 28.56 -8.28
N VAL A 395 -57.78 28.64 -6.95
CA VAL A 395 -58.67 27.83 -6.13
C VAL A 395 -59.99 28.58 -6.03
N VAL A 396 -61.04 28.06 -6.66
CA VAL A 396 -62.33 28.72 -6.85
C VAL A 396 -63.41 27.96 -6.09
N ASN A 397 -64.33 28.68 -5.43
CA ASN A 397 -65.55 28.05 -4.92
C ASN A 397 -66.57 27.86 -6.06
N ALA A 398 -66.97 26.62 -6.31
CA ALA A 398 -67.85 26.21 -7.40
C ALA A 398 -69.25 26.84 -7.36
N ASN A 399 -69.74 27.21 -6.17
CA ASN A 399 -71.11 27.69 -6.00
C ASN A 399 -71.25 29.19 -6.29
N PHE A 400 -70.16 29.95 -6.34
CA PHE A 400 -70.22 31.40 -6.60
C PHE A 400 -69.05 31.95 -7.42
N GLY A 401 -68.14 31.09 -7.90
CA GLY A 401 -67.12 31.45 -8.89
C GLY A 401 -66.00 32.37 -8.41
N LYS A 402 -65.87 32.64 -7.11
CA LYS A 402 -64.79 33.49 -6.56
C LYS A 402 -63.56 32.66 -6.19
N ALA A 403 -62.39 33.19 -6.54
CA ALA A 403 -61.12 32.64 -6.10
C ALA A 403 -60.92 32.88 -4.60
N VAL A 404 -60.70 31.79 -3.85
CA VAL A 404 -60.38 31.82 -2.41
C VAL A 404 -58.87 31.79 -2.17
N LYS A 405 -58.09 31.31 -3.14
CA LYS A 405 -56.62 31.28 -3.11
C LYS A 405 -56.08 31.27 -4.53
N ILE A 406 -54.92 31.88 -4.71
CA ILE A 406 -54.11 31.77 -5.93
C ILE A 406 -52.75 31.22 -5.51
N ILE A 407 -52.28 30.20 -6.21
CA ILE A 407 -50.91 29.68 -6.10
C ILE A 407 -50.23 29.83 -7.46
N ASP A 408 -48.92 30.08 -7.43
CA ASP A 408 -48.16 30.38 -8.65
C ASP A 408 -47.20 29.22 -9.00
N HIS A 409 -47.48 28.58 -10.13
CA HIS A 409 -46.59 27.57 -10.70
C HIS A 409 -45.42 28.22 -11.46
N GLY A 410 -45.59 29.44 -12.00
CA GLY A 410 -44.57 30.22 -12.70
C GLY A 410 -44.45 29.96 -14.21
N GLU A 411 -45.04 28.88 -14.73
CA GLU A 411 -45.12 28.50 -16.14
C GLU A 411 -46.47 27.81 -16.42
N LEU A 412 -46.83 27.58 -17.69
CA LEU A 412 -48.05 26.89 -18.14
C LEU A 412 -48.39 25.69 -17.25
N VAL A 413 -49.57 25.70 -16.62
CA VAL A 413 -50.03 24.57 -15.80
C VAL A 413 -50.63 23.49 -16.70
N SER A 414 -49.98 22.33 -16.81
CA SER A 414 -50.45 21.19 -17.59
C SER A 414 -51.23 20.16 -16.78
N GLY A 415 -51.06 20.14 -15.45
CA GLY A 415 -51.69 19.12 -14.61
C GLY A 415 -51.83 19.50 -13.14
N LEU A 416 -52.90 19.00 -12.53
CA LEU A 416 -53.30 19.25 -11.15
C LEU A 416 -53.79 17.95 -10.52
N LYS A 417 -53.03 17.39 -9.58
CA LYS A 417 -53.38 16.10 -8.92
C LYS A 417 -53.27 16.17 -7.41
N PHE A 418 -54.33 15.77 -6.72
CA PHE A 418 -54.32 15.59 -5.28
C PHE A 418 -53.87 14.18 -4.91
N ASN A 419 -53.24 14.04 -3.75
CA ASN A 419 -53.10 12.73 -3.13
C ASN A 419 -54.46 12.23 -2.59
N ARG A 420 -54.53 10.96 -2.16
CA ARG A 420 -55.79 10.33 -1.72
C ARG A 420 -56.45 11.07 -0.54
N ARG A 421 -55.63 11.58 0.39
CA ARG A 421 -56.03 12.35 1.58
C ARG A 421 -56.38 13.82 1.29
N GLU A 422 -56.15 14.29 0.07
CA GLU A 422 -56.29 15.70 -0.36
C GLU A 422 -55.52 16.72 0.49
N ASN A 423 -54.53 16.29 1.27
CA ASN A 423 -53.67 17.19 2.04
C ASN A 423 -52.48 17.69 1.21
N GLN A 424 -52.17 17.06 0.07
CA GLN A 424 -51.14 17.50 -0.87
C GLN A 424 -51.69 17.70 -2.28
N LEU A 425 -51.14 18.68 -2.99
CA LEU A 425 -51.39 18.95 -4.40
C LEU A 425 -50.05 18.96 -5.15
N ILE A 426 -49.96 18.23 -6.25
CA ILE A 426 -48.88 18.42 -7.23
C ILE A 426 -49.41 19.23 -8.42
N THR A 427 -48.65 20.27 -8.79
CA THR A 427 -48.87 21.06 -10.00
C THR A 427 -47.74 20.77 -10.98
N THR A 428 -48.08 20.39 -12.22
CA THR A 428 -47.12 20.12 -13.30
C THR A 428 -47.24 21.18 -14.38
N GLY A 429 -46.13 21.54 -14.99
CA GLY A 429 -46.08 22.58 -16.02
C GLY A 429 -44.64 22.88 -16.43
N GLY A 430 -44.39 23.00 -17.73
CA GLY A 430 -43.03 23.18 -18.25
C GLY A 430 -42.03 22.21 -17.62
N VAL A 431 -40.86 22.71 -17.20
CA VAL A 431 -39.70 21.88 -16.79
C VAL A 431 -39.69 21.43 -15.32
N ILE A 432 -40.68 21.82 -14.51
CA ILE A 432 -40.71 21.57 -13.05
C ILE A 432 -42.11 21.13 -12.64
N ALA A 433 -42.21 20.17 -11.70
CA ALA A 433 -43.45 19.97 -10.96
C ALA A 433 -43.27 20.45 -9.51
N LYS A 434 -44.28 21.10 -8.95
CA LYS A 434 -44.25 21.67 -7.60
C LYS A 434 -45.20 20.90 -6.69
N LEU A 435 -44.70 20.51 -5.53
CA LEU A 435 -45.47 19.84 -4.48
C LEU A 435 -45.89 20.85 -3.42
N TRP A 436 -47.17 20.86 -3.08
CA TRP A 436 -47.78 21.83 -2.18
C TRP A 436 -48.53 21.13 -1.05
N ASP A 437 -48.38 21.66 0.16
CA ASP A 437 -49.29 21.38 1.26
C ASP A 437 -50.58 22.18 1.04
N THR A 438 -51.74 21.54 1.15
CA THR A 438 -53.04 22.17 0.86
C THR A 438 -53.69 22.81 2.09
N LYS A 439 -53.12 22.62 3.28
CA LYS A 439 -53.59 23.25 4.52
C LYS A 439 -53.10 24.70 4.58
N ASN A 440 -51.82 24.90 4.33
CA ASN A 440 -51.13 26.19 4.43
C ASN A 440 -50.70 26.76 3.06
N TRP A 441 -50.82 26.00 1.97
CA TRP A 441 -50.35 26.38 0.63
C TRP A 441 -48.85 26.65 0.56
N THR A 442 -48.07 25.97 1.40
CA THR A 442 -46.60 26.03 1.39
C THR A 442 -46.02 25.00 0.43
N MET A 443 -45.02 25.40 -0.35
CA MET A 443 -44.30 24.46 -1.21
C MET A 443 -43.46 23.51 -0.36
N MET A 444 -43.67 22.21 -0.53
CA MET A 444 -42.96 21.14 0.18
C MET A 444 -41.71 20.68 -0.55
N GLY A 445 -41.70 20.79 -1.88
CA GLY A 445 -40.60 20.35 -2.73
C GLY A 445 -40.87 20.59 -4.21
N GLN A 446 -39.85 20.35 -5.02
CA GLN A 446 -39.92 20.43 -6.48
C GLN A 446 -39.38 19.15 -7.09
N LEU A 447 -40.05 18.65 -8.12
CA LEU A 447 -39.58 17.57 -8.97
C LEU A 447 -38.96 18.24 -10.19
N LYS A 448 -37.64 18.07 -10.37
CA LYS A 448 -36.87 18.75 -11.42
C LYS A 448 -35.69 17.90 -11.87
N GLY A 449 -35.37 17.99 -13.16
CA GLY A 449 -34.17 17.40 -13.75
C GLY A 449 -34.29 15.90 -13.97
N ASP A 450 -33.44 15.33 -14.82
CA ASP A 450 -33.30 13.86 -14.98
C ASP A 450 -32.23 13.39 -14.00
N PRO A 451 -32.62 12.83 -12.84
CA PRO A 451 -31.66 12.65 -11.78
C PRO A 451 -30.62 11.58 -12.12
N ILE A 452 -30.96 10.63 -13.01
CA ILE A 452 -30.01 9.62 -13.53
C ILE A 452 -28.95 10.29 -14.39
N VAL A 453 -29.34 11.28 -15.20
CA VAL A 453 -28.39 12.03 -16.01
C VAL A 453 -27.53 12.93 -15.13
N ASP A 454 -28.10 13.55 -14.11
CA ASP A 454 -27.35 14.39 -13.16
C ASP A 454 -26.32 13.58 -12.36
N GLU A 455 -26.69 12.37 -11.94
CA GLU A 455 -25.79 11.42 -11.28
C GLU A 455 -24.66 10.95 -12.20
N ARG A 456 -24.99 10.55 -13.44
CA ARG A 456 -23.98 10.18 -14.45
C ARG A 456 -23.07 11.35 -14.82
N MET A 457 -23.61 12.56 -14.88
CA MET A 457 -22.84 13.78 -15.10
C MET A 457 -21.88 14.00 -13.94
N HIS A 458 -22.34 13.86 -12.69
CA HIS A 458 -21.49 14.02 -11.51
C HIS A 458 -20.38 12.96 -11.46
N LEU A 459 -20.68 11.69 -11.74
CA LEU A 459 -19.66 10.64 -11.85
C LEU A 459 -18.66 10.94 -12.97
N ALA A 460 -19.12 11.38 -14.14
CA ALA A 460 -18.23 11.77 -15.24
C ALA A 460 -17.34 12.97 -14.88
N GLU A 461 -17.86 13.94 -14.11
CA GLU A 461 -17.09 15.07 -13.60
C GLU A 461 -16.03 14.63 -12.59
N GLN A 462 -16.35 13.68 -11.71
CA GLN A 462 -15.39 13.08 -10.79
C GLN A 462 -14.31 12.29 -11.54
N ASP A 463 -14.68 11.49 -12.54
CA ASP A 463 -13.73 10.77 -13.38
C ASP A 463 -12.79 11.75 -14.12
N LEU A 464 -13.33 12.85 -14.66
CA LEU A 464 -12.53 13.89 -15.29
C LEU A 464 -11.57 14.56 -14.30
N ALA A 465 -12.04 14.87 -13.09
CA ALA A 465 -11.21 15.45 -12.04
C ALA A 465 -10.11 14.48 -11.60
N PHE A 466 -10.42 13.19 -11.47
CA PHE A 466 -9.45 12.13 -11.20
C PHE A 466 -8.40 12.04 -12.31
N VAL A 467 -8.81 11.96 -13.57
CA VAL A 467 -7.88 11.88 -14.72
C VAL A 467 -6.99 13.13 -14.81
N LYS A 468 -7.50 14.32 -14.47
CA LYS A 468 -6.67 15.53 -14.37
C LYS A 468 -5.62 15.41 -13.25
N ALA A 469 -6.00 14.83 -12.10
CA ALA A 469 -5.06 14.57 -11.02
C ALA A 469 -3.99 13.54 -11.42
N GLU A 470 -4.35 12.51 -12.19
CA GLU A 470 -3.39 11.54 -12.78
C GLU A 470 -2.34 12.24 -13.65
N VAL A 471 -2.76 13.15 -14.52
CA VAL A 471 -1.83 13.93 -15.36
C VAL A 471 -0.83 14.72 -14.49
N SER A 472 -1.31 15.36 -13.43
CA SER A 472 -0.45 16.08 -12.49
C SER A 472 0.55 15.17 -11.78
N TYR A 473 0.10 13.97 -11.38
CA TYR A 473 0.95 12.95 -10.77
C TYR A 473 2.05 12.47 -11.73
N HIS A 474 1.71 12.14 -12.97
CA HIS A 474 2.71 11.71 -13.97
C HIS A 474 3.70 12.82 -14.33
N LYS A 475 3.24 14.08 -14.43
CA LYS A 475 4.12 15.24 -14.62
C LYS A 475 5.13 15.38 -13.47
N THR A 476 4.68 15.20 -12.23
CA THR A 476 5.56 15.23 -11.05
C THR A 476 6.55 14.05 -11.06
N THR A 477 6.08 12.87 -11.47
CA THR A 477 6.92 11.66 -11.58
C THR A 477 8.04 11.86 -12.60
N VAL A 478 7.74 12.39 -13.79
CA VAL A 478 8.75 12.69 -14.81
C VAL A 478 9.78 13.69 -14.28
N LYS A 479 9.34 14.77 -13.61
CA LYS A 479 10.25 15.74 -12.98
C LYS A 479 11.19 15.08 -11.97
N ASN A 480 10.67 14.19 -11.12
CA ASN A 480 11.46 13.49 -10.10
C ASN A 480 12.46 12.50 -10.73
N LYS A 481 12.04 11.74 -11.75
CA LYS A 481 12.92 10.80 -12.47
C LYS A 481 14.00 11.55 -13.26
N GLN A 482 13.70 12.71 -13.83
CA GLN A 482 14.71 13.56 -14.46
C GLN A 482 15.74 14.06 -13.45
N LYS A 483 15.30 14.48 -12.26
CA LYS A 483 16.22 14.88 -11.19
C LYS A 483 17.14 13.73 -10.77
N GLN A 484 16.60 12.51 -10.63
CA GLN A 484 17.40 11.33 -10.31
C GLN A 484 18.44 11.03 -11.39
N LEU A 485 18.05 11.08 -12.68
CA LEU A 485 18.98 10.91 -13.79
C LEU A 485 20.14 11.91 -13.72
N ASN A 486 19.84 13.19 -13.50
CA ASN A 486 20.88 14.23 -13.39
C ASN A 486 21.83 13.98 -12.20
N GLN A 487 21.32 13.43 -11.09
CA GLN A 487 22.12 13.07 -9.92
C GLN A 487 23.04 11.87 -10.21
N ASP A 488 22.51 10.84 -10.87
CA ASP A 488 23.27 9.65 -11.24
C ASP A 488 24.33 9.99 -12.30
N GLU A 489 24.03 10.87 -13.25
CA GLU A 489 24.99 11.38 -14.24
C GLU A 489 26.13 12.17 -13.58
N ALA A 490 25.81 13.01 -12.58
CA ALA A 490 26.81 13.74 -11.81
C ALA A 490 27.70 12.80 -10.99
N ALA A 491 27.12 11.76 -10.38
CA ALA A 491 27.86 10.74 -9.64
C ALA A 491 28.78 9.93 -10.58
N TYR A 492 28.28 9.53 -11.75
CA TYR A 492 29.06 8.86 -12.78
C TYR A 492 30.25 9.70 -13.24
N LYS A 493 30.02 10.99 -13.53
CA LYS A 493 31.11 11.91 -13.90
C LYS A 493 32.16 12.03 -12.79
N LYS A 494 31.73 12.16 -11.52
CA LYS A 494 32.65 12.22 -10.38
C LYS A 494 33.47 10.93 -10.23
N ALA A 495 32.85 9.76 -10.46
CA ALA A 495 33.55 8.48 -10.45
C ALA A 495 34.59 8.40 -11.58
N GLN A 496 34.25 8.86 -12.79
CA GLN A 496 35.19 8.94 -13.91
C GLN A 496 36.37 9.86 -13.60
N ASP A 497 36.12 11.06 -13.07
CA ASP A 497 37.17 12.02 -12.69
C ASP A 497 38.10 11.43 -11.62
N THR A 498 37.54 10.72 -10.64
CA THR A 498 38.30 10.02 -9.59
C THR A 498 39.17 8.90 -10.16
N PHE A 499 38.62 8.09 -11.07
CA PHE A 499 39.37 7.04 -11.76
C PHE A 499 40.55 7.60 -12.57
N VAL A 500 40.35 8.69 -13.29
CA VAL A 500 41.42 9.39 -14.04
C VAL A 500 42.47 9.97 -13.08
N ALA A 501 42.06 10.54 -11.95
CA ALA A 501 42.98 11.06 -10.94
C ALA A 501 43.85 9.93 -10.34
N ASN A 502 43.24 8.79 -10.01
CA ASN A 502 43.96 7.62 -9.49
C ASN A 502 44.95 7.04 -10.50
N GLN A 503 44.61 6.99 -11.78
CA GLN A 503 45.55 6.62 -12.84
C GLN A 503 46.76 7.56 -12.90
N LYS A 504 46.53 8.88 -12.87
CA LYS A 504 47.63 9.86 -12.88
C LYS A 504 48.53 9.72 -11.64
N ALA A 505 47.95 9.49 -10.48
CA ALA A 505 48.68 9.25 -9.24
C ALA A 505 49.52 7.95 -9.29
N ALA A 506 48.99 6.88 -9.88
CA ALA A 506 49.74 5.64 -10.05
C ALA A 506 50.94 5.82 -10.99
N VAL A 507 50.80 6.58 -12.09
CA VAL A 507 51.90 6.89 -13.01
C VAL A 507 53.02 7.67 -12.31
N SER A 508 52.68 8.66 -11.49
CA SER A 508 53.69 9.43 -10.76
C SER A 508 54.42 8.57 -9.72
N LYS A 509 53.71 7.67 -9.04
CA LYS A 509 54.29 6.73 -8.07
C LYS A 509 55.15 5.65 -8.72
N ALA A 510 54.74 5.15 -9.89
CA ALA A 510 55.54 4.22 -10.68
C ALA A 510 56.84 4.89 -11.17
N LYS A 511 56.77 6.16 -11.59
CA LYS A 511 57.93 6.95 -11.98
C LYS A 511 58.92 7.13 -10.82
N GLU A 512 58.43 7.45 -9.62
CA GLU A 512 59.25 7.60 -8.41
C GLU A 512 60.03 6.31 -8.07
N LYS A 513 59.39 5.15 -8.28
CA LYS A 513 60.02 3.83 -8.15
C LYS A 513 61.10 3.62 -9.20
N THR A 514 60.80 3.82 -10.49
CA THR A 514 61.78 3.60 -11.58
C THR A 514 62.97 4.55 -11.50
N ASP A 515 62.74 5.81 -11.10
CA ASP A 515 63.81 6.79 -10.89
C ASP A 515 64.73 6.30 -9.76
N SER A 516 64.18 5.80 -8.65
CA SER A 516 64.95 5.25 -7.53
C SER A 516 65.70 3.95 -7.91
N GLU A 517 65.09 3.05 -8.69
CA GLU A 517 65.74 1.85 -9.24
C GLU A 517 66.92 2.22 -10.15
N SER A 518 66.78 3.25 -10.99
CA SER A 518 67.85 3.72 -11.87
C SER A 518 69.07 4.26 -11.10
N VAL A 519 68.83 4.92 -9.95
CA VAL A 519 69.88 5.40 -9.05
C VAL A 519 70.56 4.23 -8.35
N LEU A 520 69.79 3.21 -7.93
CA LEU A 520 70.34 1.99 -7.33
C LEU A 520 71.25 1.22 -8.30
N VAL A 521 70.90 1.13 -9.59
CA VAL A 521 71.77 0.50 -10.62
C VAL A 521 73.12 1.22 -10.72
N LYS A 522 73.10 2.56 -10.76
CA LYS A 522 74.34 3.36 -10.79
C LYS A 522 75.17 3.17 -9.53
N LEU A 523 74.54 3.18 -8.36
CA LEU A 523 75.19 3.00 -7.06
C LEU A 523 75.79 1.59 -6.92
N ASN A 524 75.11 0.55 -7.40
CA ASN A 524 75.63 -0.82 -7.41
C ASN A 524 76.91 -0.94 -8.25
N LYS A 525 76.94 -0.29 -9.43
CA LYS A 525 78.14 -0.24 -10.27
C LYS A 525 79.30 0.49 -9.57
N GLU A 526 79.02 1.59 -8.86
CA GLU A 526 80.03 2.30 -8.05
C GLU A 526 80.56 1.40 -6.91
N ILE A 527 79.68 0.66 -6.23
CA ILE A 527 80.06 -0.27 -5.14
C ILE A 527 80.95 -1.41 -5.63
N GLU A 528 80.72 -1.95 -6.84
CA GLU A 528 81.56 -3.00 -7.43
C GLU A 528 82.99 -2.52 -7.76
N GLU A 529 83.16 -1.26 -8.14
CA GLU A 529 84.45 -0.70 -8.56
C GLU A 529 85.33 -0.23 -7.37
N LEU A 530 84.72 0.13 -6.24
CA LEU A 530 85.41 0.67 -5.06
C LEU A 530 86.45 -0.27 -4.41
N PRO A 531 86.23 -1.60 -4.27
CA PRO A 531 87.23 -2.52 -3.73
C PRO A 531 88.52 -2.57 -4.57
N ASN A 532 88.39 -2.62 -5.90
CA ASN A 532 89.53 -2.59 -6.83
C ASN A 532 90.33 -1.28 -6.71
N ARG A 533 89.65 -0.14 -6.55
CA ARG A 533 90.32 1.16 -6.35
C ARG A 533 91.11 1.22 -5.04
N VAL A 534 90.58 0.64 -3.96
CA VAL A 534 91.28 0.56 -2.67
C VAL A 534 92.51 -0.36 -2.76
N GLU A 535 92.40 -1.48 -3.47
CA GLU A 535 93.51 -2.43 -3.66
C GLU A 535 94.66 -1.82 -4.48
N ILE A 536 94.34 -1.14 -5.59
CA ILE A 536 95.34 -0.43 -6.42
C ILE A 536 96.08 0.63 -5.59
N ALA A 537 95.36 1.46 -4.84
CA ALA A 537 95.97 2.51 -4.02
C ALA A 537 96.84 1.97 -2.87
N LEU A 538 96.48 0.82 -2.29
CA LEU A 538 97.31 0.13 -1.29
C LEU A 538 98.63 -0.39 -1.89
N LYS A 539 98.59 -0.87 -3.14
CA LYS A 539 99.78 -1.33 -3.87
C LYS A 539 100.74 -0.17 -4.19
N ASP A 540 100.20 0.98 -4.58
CA ASP A 540 100.98 2.19 -4.84
C ASP A 540 101.64 2.74 -3.58
N LYS A 541 100.94 2.72 -2.43
CA LYS A 541 101.52 3.10 -1.13
C LYS A 541 102.77 2.26 -0.79
N SER A 542 102.68 0.93 -0.98
CA SER A 542 103.81 0.02 -0.74
C SER A 542 105.02 0.33 -1.64
N ASN A 543 104.78 0.74 -2.88
CA ASN A 543 105.86 1.13 -3.81
C ASN A 543 106.54 2.44 -3.39
N PHE A 544 105.77 3.46 -2.99
CA PHE A 544 106.33 4.73 -2.54
C PHE A 544 107.07 4.63 -1.20
N ASP A 545 106.64 3.76 -0.28
CA ASP A 545 107.36 3.47 0.97
C ASP A 545 108.76 2.87 0.71
N SER A 546 108.89 2.00 -0.30
CA SER A 546 110.18 1.43 -0.73
C SER A 546 111.14 2.49 -1.30
N LEU A 547 110.61 3.39 -2.14
CA LEU A 547 111.38 4.49 -2.74
C LEU A 547 111.89 5.50 -1.70
N LEU A 548 111.10 5.78 -0.65
CA LEU A 548 111.47 6.69 0.43
C LEU A 548 112.69 6.17 1.22
N ASN A 549 112.75 4.87 1.48
CA ASN A 549 113.88 4.24 2.16
C ASN A 549 115.16 4.24 1.30
N GLY A 550 115.03 4.06 -0.02
CA GLY A 550 116.15 4.14 -0.97
C GLY A 550 116.78 5.54 -1.03
N ALA A 551 115.97 6.60 -1.04
CA ALA A 551 116.44 7.98 -1.10
C ALA A 551 117.24 8.40 0.15
N LYS A 552 116.78 8.03 1.36
CA LYS A 552 117.49 8.32 2.63
C LYS A 552 118.90 7.71 2.68
N LYS A 553 119.07 6.50 2.14
CA LYS A 553 120.36 5.79 2.13
C LYS A 553 121.39 6.44 1.21
N ARG A 554 120.97 7.03 0.08
CA ARG A 554 121.84 7.74 -0.87
C ARG A 554 122.43 9.04 -0.30
N ILE A 555 121.64 9.83 0.43
CA ILE A 555 122.10 11.08 1.07
C ILE A 555 123.24 10.83 2.07
N GLY A 556 123.13 9.76 2.88
CA GLY A 556 124.17 9.40 3.84
C GLY A 556 125.52 9.06 3.21
N LYS A 557 125.52 8.49 1.99
CA LYS A 557 126.74 8.10 1.27
C LYS A 557 127.51 9.32 0.75
N TYR A 558 126.84 10.30 0.13
CA TYR A 558 127.51 11.45 -0.48
C TYR A 558 128.03 12.46 0.56
N LYS A 559 127.36 12.56 1.72
CA LYS A 559 127.80 13.43 2.82
C LYS A 559 129.17 13.03 3.38
N ASN A 560 129.44 11.73 3.51
CA ASN A 560 130.71 11.22 4.05
C ASN A 560 131.89 11.40 3.08
N SER A 561 131.65 11.31 1.77
CA SER A 561 132.71 11.49 0.76
C SER A 561 133.19 12.94 0.64
N PHE A 562 132.29 13.93 0.81
CA PHE A 562 132.62 15.35 0.75
C PHE A 562 133.59 15.78 1.87
N LEU A 563 133.32 15.35 3.11
CA LEU A 563 134.15 15.69 4.29
C LEU A 563 135.58 15.12 4.23
N LYS A 564 135.80 14.03 3.49
CA LYS A 564 137.11 13.40 3.39
C LYS A 564 138.06 14.17 2.47
N VAL A 565 137.56 14.65 1.32
CA VAL A 565 138.38 15.38 0.32
C VAL A 565 138.80 16.77 0.81
N GLU A 566 137.96 17.42 1.63
CA GLU A 566 138.26 18.72 2.22
C GLU A 566 139.48 18.67 3.16
N LYS A 567 139.61 17.62 3.96
CA LYS A 567 140.70 17.48 4.95
C LYS A 567 142.08 17.24 4.32
N ASP A 568 142.13 16.51 3.21
CA ASP A 568 143.40 16.14 2.55
C ASP A 568 144.00 17.33 1.76
N LEU A 569 143.16 18.28 1.30
CA LEU A 569 143.59 19.48 0.58
C LEU A 569 144.36 20.46 1.49
N ASP A 570 143.91 20.65 2.73
CA ASP A 570 144.52 21.59 3.68
C ASP A 570 145.94 21.16 4.12
N LEU A 571 146.17 19.85 4.22
CA LEU A 571 147.48 19.28 4.62
C LEU A 571 148.57 19.51 3.56
N ALA A 572 148.23 19.42 2.27
CA ALA A 572 149.18 19.57 1.17
C ALA A 572 149.68 21.02 0.99
N ILE A 573 148.85 22.01 1.31
CA ILE A 573 149.21 23.45 1.22
C ILE A 573 150.25 23.82 2.29
N LEU A 574 150.20 23.20 3.47
CA LEU A 574 151.11 23.46 4.59
C LEU A 574 152.54 22.93 4.34
N GLU A 575 152.67 21.84 3.57
CA GLU A 575 153.94 21.19 3.25
C GLU A 575 154.79 22.02 2.27
N LYS A 576 154.13 22.70 1.31
CA LYS A 576 154.78 23.59 0.33
C LYS A 576 155.50 24.78 0.97
N ALA A 577 154.89 25.38 2.00
CA ALA A 577 155.43 26.59 2.65
C ALA A 577 156.75 26.33 3.41
N LYS A 578 156.97 25.11 3.92
CA LYS A 578 158.19 24.75 4.66
C LYS A 578 159.41 24.58 3.75
N LEU A 579 159.20 24.09 2.52
CA LEU A 579 160.28 23.78 1.58
C LEU A 579 160.93 25.05 0.97
N ILE A 580 160.14 26.11 0.74
CA ILE A 580 160.61 27.39 0.18
C ILE A 580 161.64 28.08 1.08
N ASN A 581 161.40 28.10 2.40
CA ASN A 581 162.29 28.79 3.35
C ASN A 581 163.69 28.15 3.45
N ASN A 582 163.80 26.84 3.17
CA ASN A 582 165.07 26.13 3.28
C ASN A 582 165.98 26.38 2.06
N LEU A 583 165.39 26.53 0.86
CA LEU A 583 166.10 26.80 -0.38
C LEU A 583 166.77 28.18 -0.40
N ILE A 584 166.12 29.21 0.15
CA ILE A 584 166.66 30.59 0.21
C ILE A 584 167.96 30.65 1.05
N ARG A 585 168.08 29.85 2.10
CA ARG A 585 169.22 29.87 3.02
C ARG A 585 170.48 29.21 2.43
N LEU A 586 170.33 28.22 1.55
CA LEU A 586 171.44 27.50 0.94
C LEU A 586 172.14 28.32 -0.17
N GLY A 587 171.39 29.14 -0.92
CA GLY A 587 171.95 29.98 -1.99
C GLY A 587 172.94 31.05 -1.50
N ALA A 588 172.67 31.70 -0.36
CA ALA A 588 173.52 32.75 0.17
C ALA A 588 174.91 32.27 0.68
N ILE A 589 175.03 30.98 1.04
CA ILE A 589 176.27 30.40 1.57
C ILE A 589 177.22 29.98 0.43
N ALA A 590 176.69 29.60 -0.74
CA ALA A 590 177.48 29.17 -1.89
C ALA A 590 178.30 30.31 -2.53
N ASP A 591 177.73 31.52 -2.64
CA ASP A 591 178.41 32.67 -3.25
C ASP A 591 179.58 33.21 -2.40
N GLY A 592 179.46 33.17 -1.07
CA GLY A 592 180.52 33.59 -0.16
C GLY A 592 181.78 32.70 -0.23
N ALA A 593 181.60 31.39 -0.41
CA ALA A 593 182.70 30.44 -0.48
C ALA A 593 183.54 30.56 -1.77
N ASN A 594 182.90 30.85 -2.91
CA ASN A 594 183.60 31.06 -4.18
C ASN A 594 184.50 32.31 -4.17
N SER A 595 184.08 33.36 -3.48
CA SER A 595 184.80 34.63 -3.39
C SER A 595 186.14 34.50 -2.62
N LEU A 596 186.16 33.69 -1.57
CA LEU A 596 187.37 33.38 -0.77
C LEU A 596 188.38 32.49 -1.52
N ALA A 597 187.89 31.59 -2.38
CA ALA A 597 188.75 30.70 -3.17
C ALA A 597 189.57 31.46 -4.24
N ALA A 598 189.06 32.59 -4.76
CA ALA A 598 189.77 33.42 -5.72
C ALA A 598 190.93 34.22 -5.08
N ALA A 599 190.73 34.76 -3.86
CA ALA A 599 191.75 35.53 -3.15
C ALA A 599 192.96 34.67 -2.71
N ALA A 600 192.71 33.46 -2.21
CA ALA A 600 193.77 32.54 -1.76
C ALA A 600 194.70 32.08 -2.90
N LYS A 601 194.23 32.10 -4.15
CA LYS A 601 195.01 31.72 -5.34
C LYS A 601 196.03 32.78 -5.75
N LEU A 602 195.78 34.06 -5.43
CA LEU A 602 196.65 35.17 -5.79
C LEU A 602 197.88 35.27 -4.85
N GLU A 603 197.68 35.01 -3.56
CA GLU A 603 198.75 35.07 -2.54
C GLU A 603 199.75 33.91 -2.67
N ALA A 604 199.29 32.73 -3.08
CA ALA A 604 200.11 31.54 -3.27
C ALA A 604 201.15 31.65 -4.42
N GLY A 605 200.99 32.61 -5.33
CA GLY A 605 201.92 32.82 -6.46
C GLY A 605 203.19 33.61 -6.13
N LYS A 606 203.35 34.14 -4.90
CA LYS A 606 204.44 35.07 -4.53
C LYS A 606 205.59 34.46 -3.73
N SER A 607 205.51 33.20 -3.32
CA SER A 607 206.51 32.56 -2.45
C SER A 607 206.80 31.14 -2.93
N GLU A 608 207.82 30.98 -3.78
CA GLU A 608 208.29 29.68 -4.23
C GLU A 608 208.98 28.92 -3.09
N GLY A 609 208.29 27.89 -2.58
CA GLY A 609 208.87 26.89 -1.67
C GLY A 609 208.01 26.53 -0.46
N ASP A 610 206.96 27.29 -0.15
CA ASP A 610 206.22 27.11 1.10
C ASP A 610 205.02 26.15 0.98
N LYS A 611 205.17 24.94 1.54
CA LYS A 611 204.19 23.84 1.47
C LYS A 611 202.88 24.15 2.22
N VAL A 612 202.83 25.13 3.10
CA VAL A 612 201.63 25.46 3.90
C VAL A 612 200.57 26.13 3.04
N LEU A 613 200.95 27.11 2.20
CA LEU A 613 200.03 27.87 1.35
C LEU A 613 199.36 27.00 0.26
N ALA A 614 200.07 26.00 -0.27
CA ALA A 614 199.52 25.08 -1.29
C ALA A 614 198.49 24.06 -0.73
N SER A 615 198.45 23.85 0.59
CA SER A 615 197.48 22.99 1.26
C SER A 615 196.17 23.74 1.57
N GLN A 616 196.26 25.01 1.98
CA GLN A 616 195.10 25.87 2.23
C GLN A 616 194.31 26.16 0.94
N ALA A 617 194.97 26.40 -0.19
CA ALA A 617 194.28 26.64 -1.46
C ALA A 617 193.47 25.42 -1.98
N ARG A 618 193.85 24.19 -1.59
CA ARG A 618 193.10 22.96 -1.93
C ARG A 618 191.89 22.73 -1.02
N ALA A 619 191.97 23.13 0.24
CA ALA A 619 190.87 22.98 1.19
C ALA A 619 189.69 23.92 0.88
N THR A 620 189.95 25.16 0.44
CA THR A 620 188.88 26.13 0.15
C THR A 620 188.08 25.79 -1.10
N LYS A 621 188.70 25.16 -2.11
CA LYS A 621 187.98 24.74 -3.33
C LYS A 621 187.07 23.53 -3.10
N ALA A 622 187.50 22.58 -2.28
CA ALA A 622 186.69 21.39 -1.94
C ALA A 622 185.41 21.73 -1.13
N LEU A 623 185.40 22.84 -0.38
CA LEU A 623 184.22 23.28 0.37
C LEU A 623 183.15 23.92 -0.53
N ALA A 624 183.55 24.65 -1.59
CA ALA A 624 182.63 25.31 -2.51
C ALA A 624 181.82 24.30 -3.34
N ASP A 625 182.50 23.27 -3.88
CA ASP A 625 181.86 22.27 -4.74
C ASP A 625 180.81 21.41 -3.98
N ARG A 626 180.95 21.25 -2.66
CA ARG A 626 180.00 20.46 -1.83
C ARG A 626 178.67 21.18 -1.58
N LYS A 627 178.64 22.51 -1.57
CA LYS A 627 177.43 23.29 -1.23
C LYS A 627 176.53 23.59 -2.43
N VAL A 628 177.07 23.55 -3.64
CA VAL A 628 176.26 23.64 -4.88
C VAL A 628 175.40 22.38 -5.06
N GLY A 629 175.94 21.19 -4.77
CA GLY A 629 175.19 19.93 -4.86
C GLY A 629 174.02 19.78 -3.88
N GLU A 630 174.03 20.47 -2.74
CA GLU A 630 172.91 20.46 -1.78
C GLU A 630 171.72 21.35 -2.22
N PHE A 631 171.94 22.34 -3.09
CA PHE A 631 170.89 23.25 -3.58
C PHE A 631 170.05 22.63 -4.71
N GLU A 632 170.66 21.87 -5.61
CA GLU A 632 169.98 21.24 -6.76
C GLU A 632 168.97 20.14 -6.36
N VAL A 633 169.21 19.43 -5.24
CA VAL A 633 168.29 18.41 -4.72
C VAL A 633 166.97 19.04 -4.22
N GLY A 634 167.02 20.23 -3.61
CA GLY A 634 165.85 20.89 -3.06
C GLY A 634 164.86 21.43 -4.09
N ILE A 635 165.30 21.74 -5.32
CA ILE A 635 164.44 22.23 -6.40
C ILE A 635 163.55 21.11 -6.96
N SER A 636 164.02 19.86 -6.98
CA SER A 636 163.25 18.71 -7.49
C SER A 636 162.04 18.31 -6.62
N MET A 637 162.05 18.61 -5.31
CA MET A 637 160.94 18.31 -4.40
C MET A 637 159.80 19.34 -4.46
N PHE A 638 160.06 20.54 -4.98
CA PHE A 638 159.06 21.62 -5.05
C PHE A 638 157.98 21.36 -6.12
N SER A 639 158.37 20.82 -7.27
CA SER A 639 157.45 20.53 -8.39
C SER A 639 156.44 19.42 -8.07
N SER A 640 156.82 18.41 -7.28
CA SER A 640 155.94 17.28 -6.92
C SER A 640 154.78 17.68 -5.97
N ILE A 641 154.95 18.70 -5.13
CA ILE A 641 153.91 19.16 -4.19
C ILE A 641 152.85 20.01 -4.90
N GLU A 642 153.19 20.73 -5.97
CA GLU A 642 152.22 21.54 -6.73
C GLU A 642 151.19 20.69 -7.49
N GLU A 643 151.59 19.55 -8.08
CA GLU A 643 150.66 18.65 -8.79
C GLU A 643 149.61 18.02 -7.85
N LYS A 644 149.97 17.77 -6.58
CA LYS A 644 149.09 17.13 -5.59
C LYS A 644 147.96 18.07 -5.12
N ILE A 645 148.21 19.38 -5.03
CA ILE A 645 147.21 20.39 -4.64
C ILE A 645 146.16 20.60 -5.74
N ALA A 646 146.58 20.55 -7.01
CA ALA A 646 145.68 20.69 -8.16
C ALA A 646 144.64 19.56 -8.24
N SER A 647 145.05 18.31 -7.98
CA SER A 647 144.16 17.13 -7.98
C SER A 647 143.07 17.16 -6.91
N LEU A 648 143.43 17.54 -5.67
CA LEU A 648 142.50 17.54 -4.53
C LEU A 648 141.44 18.64 -4.62
N SER A 649 141.75 19.76 -5.28
CA SER A 649 140.82 20.89 -5.49
C SER A 649 139.64 20.52 -6.39
N SER A 650 139.86 19.72 -7.44
CA SER A 650 138.80 19.24 -8.34
C SER A 650 137.86 18.21 -7.69
N GLY A 651 138.35 17.40 -6.76
CA GLY A 651 137.55 16.38 -6.05
C GLY A 651 136.50 16.94 -5.10
N LYS A 652 136.73 18.12 -4.51
CA LYS A 652 135.81 18.78 -3.56
C LYS A 652 134.53 19.29 -4.26
N ILE A 653 134.65 19.78 -5.49
CA ILE A 653 133.51 20.35 -6.25
C ILE A 653 132.52 19.26 -6.69
N ILE A 654 133.02 18.10 -7.13
CA ILE A 654 132.18 16.99 -7.66
C ILE A 654 131.34 16.35 -6.54
N THR A 655 131.89 16.21 -5.35
CA THR A 655 131.23 15.57 -4.21
C THR A 655 130.14 16.46 -3.59
N GLY A 656 130.26 17.79 -3.68
CA GLY A 656 129.23 18.73 -3.21
C GLY A 656 127.95 18.71 -4.05
N LYS A 657 128.08 18.70 -5.38
CA LYS A 657 126.94 18.68 -6.32
C LYS A 657 126.06 17.43 -6.18
N SER A 658 126.70 16.28 -5.93
CA SER A 658 126.02 14.99 -5.74
C SER A 658 125.16 14.92 -4.47
N LEU A 659 125.44 15.76 -3.46
CA LEU A 659 124.70 15.79 -2.19
C LEU A 659 123.39 16.60 -2.30
N GLU A 660 123.39 17.71 -3.05
CA GLU A 660 122.20 18.54 -3.28
C GLU A 660 121.13 17.82 -4.11
N GLU A 661 121.53 17.11 -5.18
CA GLU A 661 120.61 16.36 -6.04
C GLU A 661 119.86 15.24 -5.28
N ALA A 662 120.54 14.57 -4.34
CA ALA A 662 119.92 13.53 -3.52
C ALA A 662 118.89 14.07 -2.52
N GLN A 663 119.03 15.32 -2.05
CA GLN A 663 118.08 15.96 -1.14
C GLN A 663 116.81 16.44 -1.84
N ALA A 664 116.89 16.87 -3.11
CA ALA A 664 115.72 17.25 -3.91
C ALA A 664 114.78 16.06 -4.18
N TYR A 665 115.33 14.89 -4.48
CA TYR A 665 114.57 13.66 -4.76
C TYR A 665 113.73 13.16 -3.56
N LEU A 666 114.21 13.36 -2.33
CA LEU A 666 113.49 12.95 -1.10
C LEU A 666 112.19 13.75 -0.89
N LYS A 667 112.18 15.06 -1.22
CA LYS A 667 110.99 15.90 -1.10
C LYS A 667 109.87 15.47 -2.05
N GLU A 668 110.22 15.06 -3.26
CA GLU A 668 109.26 14.64 -4.28
C GLU A 668 108.55 13.33 -3.92
N VAL A 669 109.28 12.34 -3.40
CA VAL A 669 108.72 11.04 -2.98
C VAL A 669 107.74 11.22 -1.80
N ASN A 670 108.05 12.09 -0.84
CA ASN A 670 107.17 12.37 0.30
C ASN A 670 105.83 13.02 -0.10
N PHE A 671 105.85 13.95 -1.06
CA PHE A 671 104.63 14.61 -1.55
C PHE A 671 103.69 13.62 -2.25
N LYS A 672 104.25 12.69 -3.03
CA LYS A 672 103.47 11.66 -3.73
C LYS A 672 102.85 10.63 -2.78
N LEU A 673 103.56 10.25 -1.71
CA LEU A 673 103.06 9.32 -0.69
C LEU A 673 101.87 9.89 0.12
N ASP A 674 101.91 11.17 0.51
CA ASP A 674 100.80 11.82 1.24
C ASP A 674 99.50 11.88 0.42
N LYS A 675 99.61 12.05 -0.90
CA LYS A 675 98.47 12.03 -1.82
C LYS A 675 97.78 10.65 -1.86
N VAL A 676 98.55 9.57 -1.94
CA VAL A 676 98.02 8.19 -1.97
C VAL A 676 97.36 7.81 -0.64
N VAL A 677 97.90 8.25 0.50
CA VAL A 677 97.32 7.98 1.82
C VAL A 677 95.94 8.64 1.98
N LYS A 678 95.78 9.89 1.50
CA LYS A 678 94.48 10.59 1.50
C LYS A 678 93.45 9.91 0.58
N GLU A 679 93.89 9.36 -0.55
CA GLU A 679 93.03 8.65 -1.50
C GLU A 679 92.50 7.31 -0.95
N ILE A 680 93.32 6.57 -0.18
CA ILE A 680 92.87 5.35 0.52
C ILE A 680 91.81 5.69 1.58
N ALA A 681 92.01 6.78 2.34
CA ALA A 681 91.09 7.20 3.39
C ALA A 681 89.72 7.62 2.81
N SER A 682 89.73 8.39 1.71
CA SER A 682 88.49 8.82 1.04
C SER A 682 87.74 7.65 0.37
N ALA A 683 88.46 6.70 -0.24
CA ALA A 683 87.85 5.52 -0.86
C ALA A 683 87.19 4.57 0.17
N LYS A 684 87.83 4.35 1.33
CA LYS A 684 87.25 3.54 2.42
C LYS A 684 86.03 4.20 3.08
N ASP A 685 86.03 5.52 3.25
CA ASP A 685 84.86 6.26 3.78
C ASP A 685 83.69 6.20 2.80
N ARG A 686 83.95 6.33 1.49
CA ARG A 686 82.94 6.20 0.43
C ARG A 686 82.37 4.78 0.33
N GLN A 687 83.19 3.75 0.55
CA GLN A 687 82.75 2.35 0.60
C GLN A 687 81.75 2.10 1.74
N LYS A 688 81.95 2.69 2.93
CA LYS A 688 80.99 2.57 4.04
C LYS A 688 79.70 3.34 3.78
N LYS A 689 79.80 4.58 3.28
CA LYS A 689 78.62 5.43 3.00
C LYS A 689 77.74 4.87 1.89
N SER A 690 78.33 4.32 0.83
CA SER A 690 77.58 3.74 -0.30
C SER A 690 76.75 2.50 0.09
N VAL A 691 77.20 1.69 1.06
CA VAL A 691 76.42 0.55 1.58
C VAL A 691 75.17 1.02 2.35
N GLU A 692 75.29 2.07 3.16
CA GLU A 692 74.15 2.65 3.88
C GLU A 692 73.20 3.42 2.92
N GLU A 693 73.74 4.13 1.93
CA GLU A 693 72.96 4.74 0.83
C GLU A 693 72.17 3.68 0.05
N LYS A 694 72.77 2.52 -0.23
CA LYS A 694 72.12 1.38 -0.90
C LYS A 694 70.95 0.84 -0.10
N LYS A 695 71.15 0.56 1.19
CA LYS A 695 70.09 0.04 2.08
C LYS A 695 68.90 1.01 2.18
N ASN A 696 69.18 2.31 2.28
CA ASN A 696 68.13 3.33 2.31
C ASN A 696 67.39 3.44 0.96
N LEU A 697 68.09 3.32 -0.17
CA LEU A 697 67.46 3.28 -1.50
C LEU A 697 66.61 2.03 -1.71
N GLU A 698 67.08 0.85 -1.30
CA GLU A 698 66.33 -0.42 -1.40
C GLU A 698 65.02 -0.36 -0.60
N LYS A 699 65.08 0.16 0.64
CA LYS A 699 63.87 0.41 1.45
C LYS A 699 62.92 1.40 0.76
N LYS A 700 63.45 2.48 0.19
CA LYS A 700 62.64 3.46 -0.55
C LYS A 700 61.95 2.83 -1.77
N ILE A 701 62.62 1.94 -2.50
CA ILE A 701 62.05 1.20 -3.63
C ILE A 701 60.96 0.24 -3.17
N GLU A 702 61.13 -0.44 -2.03
CA GLU A 702 60.11 -1.31 -1.44
C GLU A 702 58.86 -0.52 -1.04
N ASP A 703 59.05 0.62 -0.34
CA ASP A 703 57.96 1.51 0.07
C ASP A 703 57.24 2.11 -1.14
N SER A 704 57.98 2.54 -2.17
CA SER A 704 57.40 2.97 -3.45
C SER A 704 56.68 1.83 -4.18
N GLY A 705 57.17 0.59 -4.08
CA GLY A 705 56.50 -0.61 -4.62
C GLY A 705 55.13 -0.85 -3.98
N LYS A 706 55.05 -0.82 -2.64
CA LYS A 706 53.78 -0.91 -1.90
C LYS A 706 52.85 0.26 -2.24
N ALA A 707 53.38 1.46 -2.43
CA ALA A 707 52.60 2.61 -2.86
C ALA A 707 52.01 2.43 -4.27
N VAL A 708 52.72 1.77 -5.19
CA VAL A 708 52.20 1.44 -6.53
C VAL A 708 51.10 0.40 -6.44
N GLU A 709 51.26 -0.66 -5.64
CA GLU A 709 50.23 -1.69 -5.42
C GLU A 709 48.94 -1.09 -4.84
N ASN A 710 49.06 -0.23 -3.82
CA ASN A 710 47.92 0.49 -3.26
C ASN A 710 47.25 1.39 -4.32
N SER A 711 48.03 2.11 -5.12
CA SER A 711 47.49 2.96 -6.20
C SER A 711 46.73 2.14 -7.25
N ASN A 712 47.23 0.95 -7.60
CA ASN A 712 46.55 0.03 -8.52
C ASN A 712 45.25 -0.53 -7.93
N ARG A 713 45.21 -0.79 -6.62
CA ARG A 713 43.98 -1.19 -5.93
C ARG A 713 42.92 -0.09 -5.95
N GLU A 714 43.31 1.16 -5.73
CA GLU A 714 42.41 2.33 -5.84
C GLU A 714 41.90 2.53 -7.28
N ILE A 715 42.69 2.21 -8.30
CA ILE A 715 42.25 2.18 -9.70
C ILE A 715 41.14 1.15 -9.91
N GLU A 716 41.32 -0.09 -9.44
CA GLU A 716 40.30 -1.14 -9.59
C GLU A 716 39.00 -0.82 -8.83
N LEU A 717 39.10 -0.25 -7.62
CA LEU A 717 37.93 0.21 -6.86
C LEU A 717 37.18 1.33 -7.58
N SER A 718 37.90 2.35 -8.05
CA SER A 718 37.29 3.47 -8.78
C SER A 718 36.74 3.04 -10.16
N LYS A 719 37.34 2.04 -10.82
CA LYS A 719 36.81 1.42 -12.04
C LYS A 719 35.50 0.67 -11.80
N ALA A 720 35.41 -0.09 -10.70
CA ALA A 720 34.19 -0.76 -10.30
C ALA A 720 33.08 0.27 -10.00
N GLU A 721 33.41 1.36 -9.32
CA GLU A 721 32.48 2.47 -9.04
C GLU A 721 31.97 3.14 -10.33
N VAL A 722 32.84 3.36 -11.33
CA VAL A 722 32.44 3.83 -12.67
C VAL A 722 31.44 2.87 -13.32
N GLY A 723 31.69 1.56 -13.26
CA GLY A 723 30.77 0.54 -13.80
C GLY A 723 29.40 0.51 -13.10
N PHE A 724 29.41 0.62 -11.77
CA PHE A 724 28.20 0.69 -10.95
C PHE A 724 27.37 1.95 -11.25
N THR A 725 28.01 3.12 -11.23
CA THR A 725 27.35 4.40 -11.51
C THR A 725 26.86 4.50 -12.96
N ALA A 726 27.56 3.92 -13.94
CA ALA A 726 27.07 3.80 -15.32
C ALA A 726 25.77 2.99 -15.42
N THR A 727 25.68 1.90 -14.65
CA THR A 727 24.48 1.07 -14.59
C THR A 727 23.30 1.83 -13.99
N ASN A 728 23.55 2.63 -12.94
CA ASN A 728 22.53 3.49 -12.34
C ASN A 728 22.01 4.53 -13.34
N VAL A 729 22.89 5.21 -14.09
CA VAL A 729 22.50 6.14 -15.16
C VAL A 729 21.61 5.45 -16.20
N LYS A 730 21.99 4.26 -16.67
CA LYS A 730 21.20 3.49 -17.64
C LYS A 730 19.80 3.15 -17.10
N ASN A 731 19.72 2.70 -15.86
CA ASN A 731 18.46 2.36 -15.20
C ASN A 731 17.57 3.61 -14.97
N ALA A 732 18.17 4.73 -14.57
CA ALA A 732 17.48 6.00 -14.39
C ALA A 732 16.93 6.54 -15.72
N ALA A 733 17.70 6.46 -16.81
CA ALA A 733 17.27 6.85 -18.14
C ALA A 733 16.10 5.99 -18.65
N SER A 734 16.18 4.67 -18.49
CA SER A 734 15.08 3.76 -18.84
C SER A 734 13.82 4.05 -18.02
N SER A 735 13.98 4.33 -16.72
CA SER A 735 12.86 4.67 -15.82
C SER A 735 12.21 6.01 -16.20
N LEU A 736 13.01 7.00 -16.61
CA LEU A 736 12.51 8.28 -17.11
C LEU A 736 11.74 8.11 -18.43
N ALA A 737 12.26 7.33 -19.37
CA ALA A 737 11.58 7.04 -20.63
C ALA A 737 10.21 6.39 -20.43
N ALA A 738 10.12 5.42 -19.51
CA ALA A 738 8.86 4.81 -19.13
C ALA A 738 7.88 5.83 -18.49
N ALA A 739 8.37 6.72 -17.62
CA ALA A 739 7.57 7.77 -17.01
C ALA A 739 7.04 8.79 -18.02
N ILE A 740 7.85 9.18 -19.02
CA ILE A 740 7.43 10.07 -20.12
C ILE A 740 6.32 9.42 -20.92
N LYS A 741 6.48 8.15 -21.32
CA LYS A 741 5.44 7.40 -22.05
C LYS A 741 4.12 7.33 -21.25
N ALA A 742 4.20 7.09 -19.94
CA ALA A 742 3.02 7.09 -19.07
C ALA A 742 2.37 8.48 -18.98
N GLN A 743 3.17 9.56 -18.89
CA GLN A 743 2.66 10.94 -18.91
C GLN A 743 1.95 11.26 -20.24
N GLU A 744 2.50 10.85 -21.38
CA GLU A 744 1.89 11.04 -22.69
C GLU A 744 0.54 10.32 -22.81
N LEU A 745 0.45 9.08 -22.34
CA LEU A 745 -0.81 8.32 -22.31
C LEU A 745 -1.85 9.00 -21.41
N ALA A 746 -1.45 9.38 -20.19
CA ALA A 746 -2.32 10.09 -19.27
C ALA A 746 -2.80 11.44 -19.84
N GLY A 747 -1.94 12.17 -20.55
CA GLY A 747 -2.26 13.46 -21.16
C GLY A 747 -3.36 13.41 -22.23
N LYS A 748 -3.63 12.24 -22.83
CA LYS A 748 -4.70 12.05 -23.82
C LYS A 748 -6.08 11.89 -23.18
N LEU A 749 -6.14 11.40 -21.94
CA LEU A 749 -7.40 11.05 -21.28
C LEU A 749 -8.29 12.26 -20.91
N PRO A 750 -7.79 13.42 -20.43
CA PRO A 750 -8.64 14.55 -20.05
C PRO A 750 -9.56 15.02 -21.18
N GLY A 751 -9.09 15.00 -22.44
CA GLY A 751 -9.92 15.35 -23.60
C GLY A 751 -11.11 14.40 -23.76
N ILE A 752 -10.86 13.09 -23.69
CA ILE A 752 -11.89 12.05 -23.80
C ILE A 752 -12.93 12.18 -22.68
N PHE A 753 -12.48 12.34 -21.43
CA PHE A 753 -13.38 12.46 -20.28
C PHE A 753 -14.12 13.80 -20.26
N LYS A 754 -13.50 14.88 -20.76
CA LYS A 754 -14.20 16.15 -20.96
C LYS A 754 -15.33 15.99 -21.98
N SER A 755 -15.09 15.32 -23.11
CA SER A 755 -16.15 15.01 -24.07
C SER A 755 -17.27 14.16 -23.46
N LYS A 756 -16.96 13.19 -22.57
CA LYS A 756 -18.00 12.44 -21.83
C LYS A 756 -18.84 13.35 -20.93
N VAL A 757 -18.22 14.29 -20.21
CA VAL A 757 -18.92 15.30 -19.40
C VAL A 757 -19.78 16.21 -20.28
N ASP A 758 -19.25 16.69 -21.40
CA ASP A 758 -19.98 17.56 -22.32
C ASP A 758 -21.19 16.85 -22.94
N ILE A 759 -21.05 15.56 -23.30
CA ILE A 759 -22.17 14.71 -23.75
C ILE A 759 -23.19 14.52 -22.61
N ALA A 760 -22.75 14.29 -21.38
CA ALA A 760 -23.65 14.15 -20.23
C ALA A 760 -24.42 15.45 -19.96
N LYS A 761 -23.76 16.62 -20.04
CA LYS A 761 -24.37 17.95 -19.92
C LYS A 761 -25.36 18.24 -21.03
N ALA A 762 -24.99 17.97 -22.28
CA ALA A 762 -25.87 18.14 -23.43
C ALA A 762 -27.11 17.24 -23.31
N ARG A 763 -26.96 16.00 -22.83
CA ARG A 763 -28.09 15.12 -22.52
C ARG A 763 -28.96 15.71 -21.40
N SER A 764 -28.37 16.17 -20.30
CA SER A 764 -29.15 16.79 -19.19
C SER A 764 -29.99 17.97 -19.70
N ALA A 765 -29.40 18.84 -20.53
CA ALA A 765 -30.07 19.99 -21.13
C ALA A 765 -31.15 19.62 -22.16
N ALA A 766 -30.91 18.61 -23.02
CA ALA A 766 -31.85 18.16 -24.04
C ALA A 766 -33.10 17.48 -23.47
N PHE A 767 -33.05 17.04 -22.20
CA PHE A 767 -34.15 16.36 -21.51
C PHE A 767 -34.89 17.26 -20.52
N SER A 768 -34.93 18.58 -20.73
CA SER A 768 -35.78 19.52 -20.00
C SER A 768 -37.25 19.04 -20.00
N GLN A 769 -37.79 18.69 -18.83
CA GLN A 769 -38.89 17.73 -18.71
C GLN A 769 -40.27 18.38 -18.76
N ASP A 770 -41.02 18.19 -19.84
CA ASP A 770 -42.48 18.27 -19.76
C ASP A 770 -43.05 16.99 -19.12
N TRP A 771 -44.03 17.18 -18.22
CA TRP A 771 -44.73 16.11 -17.52
C TRP A 771 -46.01 15.74 -18.28
N ILE A 772 -46.18 14.45 -18.60
CA ILE A 772 -47.40 13.96 -19.25
C ILE A 772 -48.47 13.62 -18.21
N ASP A 773 -48.11 12.88 -17.16
CA ASP A 773 -49.05 12.39 -16.15
C ASP A 773 -48.34 12.15 -14.82
N VAL A 774 -49.06 12.24 -13.71
CA VAL A 774 -48.51 12.02 -12.37
C VAL A 774 -49.52 11.28 -11.51
N VAL A 775 -49.05 10.32 -10.70
CA VAL A 775 -49.89 9.56 -9.79
C VAL A 775 -49.16 9.31 -8.47
N TYR A 776 -49.89 9.44 -7.36
CA TYR A 776 -49.37 9.05 -6.05
C TYR A 776 -49.38 7.52 -5.93
N SER A 777 -48.38 6.98 -5.24
CA SER A 777 -48.34 5.60 -4.74
C SER A 777 -49.49 5.32 -3.77
N HIS A 778 -49.75 4.03 -3.54
CA HIS A 778 -50.81 3.57 -2.65
C HIS A 778 -50.67 4.08 -1.20
N ASP A 779 -49.46 4.01 -0.66
CA ASP A 779 -49.09 4.50 0.67
C ASP A 779 -48.90 6.02 0.74
N GLN A 780 -48.97 6.70 -0.42
CA GLN A 780 -48.74 8.14 -0.61
C GLN A 780 -47.31 8.58 -0.27
N SER A 781 -46.34 7.67 -0.13
CA SER A 781 -44.95 8.00 0.15
C SER A 781 -44.19 8.46 -1.10
N LEU A 782 -44.62 7.97 -2.27
CA LEU A 782 -44.05 8.26 -3.58
C LEU A 782 -45.04 8.93 -4.54
N ILE A 783 -44.49 9.69 -5.48
CA ILE A 783 -45.13 10.23 -6.68
C ILE A 783 -44.44 9.62 -7.89
N TYR A 784 -45.19 8.93 -8.74
CA TYR A 784 -44.73 8.47 -10.04
C TYR A 784 -45.06 9.53 -11.08
N ALA A 785 -44.03 10.06 -11.73
CA ALA A 785 -44.17 11.09 -12.75
C ALA A 785 -43.74 10.55 -14.12
N LEU A 786 -44.67 10.59 -15.07
CA LEU A 786 -44.45 10.24 -16.46
C LEU A 786 -43.94 11.44 -17.25
N ARG A 787 -42.85 11.24 -17.96
CA ARG A 787 -42.18 12.26 -18.77
C ARG A 787 -42.51 12.12 -20.26
N VAL A 788 -42.26 13.18 -21.03
CA VAL A 788 -42.47 13.19 -22.49
C VAL A 788 -41.63 12.14 -23.25
N ASP A 789 -40.49 11.74 -22.69
CA ASP A 789 -39.64 10.67 -23.26
C ASP A 789 -40.15 9.26 -22.96
N GLY A 790 -41.29 9.12 -22.27
CA GLY A 790 -41.91 7.85 -21.92
C GLY A 790 -41.36 7.20 -20.64
N ARG A 791 -40.40 7.80 -19.94
CA ARG A 791 -39.89 7.24 -18.67
C ARG A 791 -40.77 7.63 -17.49
N VAL A 792 -40.88 6.72 -16.51
CA VAL A 792 -41.54 7.00 -15.23
C VAL A 792 -40.50 7.10 -14.14
N GLN A 793 -40.44 8.26 -13.49
CA GLN A 793 -39.54 8.53 -12.37
C GLN A 793 -40.36 8.59 -11.08
N ALA A 794 -39.94 7.87 -10.05
CA ALA A 794 -40.52 8.00 -8.72
C ALA A 794 -39.83 9.14 -7.95
N TRP A 795 -40.60 9.83 -7.13
CA TRP A 795 -40.16 10.94 -6.29
C TRP A 795 -40.79 10.81 -4.90
N SER A 796 -40.09 11.24 -3.87
CA SER A 796 -40.62 11.30 -2.52
C SER A 796 -41.73 12.34 -2.41
N ALA A 797 -42.91 11.92 -1.97
CA ALA A 797 -44.02 12.82 -1.65
C ALA A 797 -43.79 13.62 -0.36
N THR A 798 -42.73 13.32 0.40
CA THR A 798 -42.41 14.03 1.64
C THR A 798 -41.68 15.34 1.36
N ASN A 799 -40.74 15.32 0.40
CA ASN A 799 -39.80 16.42 0.19
C ASN A 799 -39.43 16.67 -1.29
N GLY A 800 -40.00 15.90 -2.23
CA GLY A 800 -39.69 15.99 -3.66
C GLY A 800 -38.33 15.41 -4.06
N GLN A 801 -37.61 14.71 -3.18
CA GLN A 801 -36.34 14.06 -3.54
C GLN A 801 -36.57 12.90 -4.51
N ARG A 802 -35.59 12.68 -5.41
CA ARG A 802 -35.59 11.58 -6.37
C ARG A 802 -35.67 10.22 -5.66
N ALA A 803 -36.54 9.33 -6.14
CA ALA A 803 -36.58 7.90 -5.79
C ALA A 803 -36.13 7.01 -6.98
N HIS A 804 -36.50 5.73 -7.02
CA HIS A 804 -36.13 4.85 -8.13
C HIS A 804 -36.81 5.23 -9.46
N SER A 805 -36.34 4.65 -10.56
CA SER A 805 -36.95 4.81 -11.88
C SER A 805 -37.56 3.49 -12.35
N LEU A 806 -38.62 3.57 -13.14
CA LEU A 806 -39.22 2.43 -13.82
C LEU A 806 -38.87 2.53 -15.31
N ASN A 807 -38.29 1.46 -15.85
CA ASN A 807 -37.90 1.38 -17.26
C ASN A 807 -38.81 0.38 -17.98
N PHE A 808 -39.37 0.80 -19.10
CA PHE A 808 -40.30 0.03 -19.93
C PHE A 808 -39.73 -0.21 -21.32
N ASN A 809 -38.43 -0.52 -21.38
CA ASN A 809 -37.69 -0.90 -22.60
C ASN A 809 -37.87 0.07 -23.77
N GLY A 810 -37.95 1.38 -23.49
CA GLY A 810 -38.07 2.42 -24.52
C GLY A 810 -39.46 2.57 -25.13
N ARG A 811 -40.50 1.92 -24.59
CA ARG A 811 -41.89 2.12 -25.01
C ARG A 811 -42.31 3.56 -24.69
N LEU A 812 -42.94 4.22 -25.67
CA LEU A 812 -43.49 5.56 -25.46
C LEU A 812 -44.78 5.45 -24.64
N ILE A 813 -44.72 5.85 -23.37
CA ILE A 813 -45.86 5.84 -22.46
C ILE A 813 -46.61 7.18 -22.54
N LYS A 814 -47.95 7.12 -22.51
CA LYS A 814 -48.84 8.30 -22.55
C LYS A 814 -49.68 8.50 -21.30
N SER A 815 -49.91 7.45 -20.50
CA SER A 815 -50.59 7.63 -19.21
C SER A 815 -50.22 6.54 -18.22
N ILE A 816 -50.32 6.90 -16.94
CA ILE A 816 -50.12 5.99 -15.81
C ILE A 816 -51.30 6.11 -14.84
N LYS A 817 -51.76 4.99 -14.28
CA LYS A 817 -52.84 4.95 -13.29
C LYS A 817 -52.50 3.99 -12.16
N LEU A 818 -52.86 4.35 -10.93
CA LEU A 818 -52.68 3.51 -9.76
C LEU A 818 -53.80 2.45 -9.72
N LEU A 819 -53.40 1.21 -9.45
CA LEU A 819 -54.29 0.08 -9.19
C LEU A 819 -54.21 -0.33 -7.72
N SER A 820 -55.11 -1.23 -7.31
CA SER A 820 -55.01 -1.89 -6.01
C SER A 820 -53.64 -2.57 -5.79
N GLU A 821 -53.24 -2.65 -4.52
CA GLU A 821 -51.98 -3.29 -4.08
C GLU A 821 -50.69 -2.58 -4.53
N GLY A 822 -50.78 -1.30 -4.94
CA GLY A 822 -49.59 -0.52 -5.31
C GLY A 822 -49.05 -0.79 -6.72
N ARG A 823 -49.84 -1.48 -7.55
CA ARG A 823 -49.56 -1.70 -8.97
C ARG A 823 -49.84 -0.44 -9.80
N LEU A 824 -49.13 -0.29 -10.92
CA LEU A 824 -49.40 0.74 -11.92
C LEU A 824 -49.90 0.11 -13.22
N ALA A 825 -50.99 0.63 -13.75
CA ALA A 825 -51.43 0.42 -15.13
C ALA A 825 -50.79 1.48 -16.03
N ILE A 826 -50.17 1.01 -17.11
CA ILE A 826 -49.36 1.81 -18.01
C ILE A 826 -49.89 1.65 -19.42
N ASN A 827 -50.21 2.77 -20.05
CA ASN A 827 -50.69 2.79 -21.42
C ASN A 827 -49.76 3.63 -22.31
N GLY A 828 -49.31 3.03 -23.41
CA GLY A 828 -48.57 3.70 -24.48
C GLY A 828 -49.51 4.37 -25.47
N ASN A 829 -49.97 3.62 -26.47
CA ASN A 829 -50.98 4.03 -27.44
C ASN A 829 -51.65 2.82 -28.13
N GLY A 830 -51.24 1.61 -27.75
CA GLY A 830 -51.75 0.36 -28.31
C GLY A 830 -53.05 -0.05 -27.64
N ALA A 831 -53.58 -1.17 -28.11
CA ALA A 831 -54.73 -1.82 -27.52
C ALA A 831 -54.41 -2.51 -26.18
N ASP A 832 -53.17 -2.47 -25.71
CA ASP A 832 -52.66 -3.18 -24.55
C ASP A 832 -52.17 -2.25 -23.43
N ILE A 833 -52.41 -2.69 -22.19
CA ILE A 833 -51.88 -2.09 -20.96
C ILE A 833 -50.89 -3.04 -20.32
N GLU A 834 -49.81 -2.47 -19.80
CA GLU A 834 -48.88 -3.16 -18.92
C GLU A 834 -49.22 -2.86 -17.46
N ILE A 835 -49.29 -3.90 -16.64
CA ILE A 835 -49.46 -3.80 -15.19
C ILE A 835 -48.15 -4.20 -14.52
N VAL A 836 -47.62 -3.31 -13.69
CA VAL A 836 -46.33 -3.50 -13.00
C VAL A 836 -46.43 -3.18 -11.52
N ASP A 837 -45.67 -3.90 -10.70
CA ASP A 837 -45.41 -3.50 -9.32
C ASP A 837 -44.44 -2.32 -9.32
N ALA A 838 -44.86 -1.18 -8.79
CA ALA A 838 -44.07 0.04 -8.88
C ALA A 838 -43.28 0.35 -7.60
N SER A 839 -43.62 -0.32 -6.49
CA SER A 839 -42.92 -0.16 -5.21
C SER A 839 -41.67 -1.03 -5.16
N PRO A 840 -40.57 -0.55 -4.55
CA PRO A 840 -39.39 -1.37 -4.35
C PRO A 840 -39.73 -2.56 -3.45
N SER A 841 -39.34 -3.77 -3.85
CA SER A 841 -39.54 -4.99 -3.07
C SER A 841 -38.26 -5.81 -3.10
N TRP A 842 -37.81 -6.27 -1.92
CA TRP A 842 -36.59 -7.06 -1.80
C TRP A 842 -36.94 -8.53 -1.59
N SER A 843 -36.29 -9.41 -2.35
CA SER A 843 -36.46 -10.86 -2.20
C SER A 843 -35.12 -11.58 -2.27
N LEU A 844 -35.07 -12.76 -1.66
CA LEU A 844 -33.89 -13.63 -1.71
C LEU A 844 -33.78 -14.25 -3.10
N VAL A 845 -32.68 -13.96 -3.80
CA VAL A 845 -32.44 -14.48 -5.16
C VAL A 845 -31.37 -15.56 -5.21
N ARG A 846 -30.44 -15.58 -4.24
CA ARG A 846 -29.36 -16.59 -4.22
C ARG A 846 -28.84 -16.86 -2.80
N LYS A 847 -28.44 -18.11 -2.58
CA LYS A 847 -27.64 -18.55 -1.41
C LYS A 847 -26.33 -19.14 -1.94
N ILE A 848 -25.21 -18.73 -1.35
CA ILE A 848 -23.89 -19.31 -1.55
C ILE A 848 -23.50 -19.92 -0.20
N GLY A 849 -23.15 -21.21 -0.17
CA GLY A 849 -23.02 -21.96 1.08
C GLY A 849 -24.35 -22.57 1.57
N THR A 850 -24.24 -23.67 2.30
CA THR A 850 -25.40 -24.43 2.84
C THR A 850 -25.80 -23.96 4.24
N GLY A 851 -24.92 -23.23 4.94
CA GLY A 851 -25.13 -22.85 6.34
C GLY A 851 -25.04 -24.02 7.32
N ASP A 852 -24.41 -25.13 6.92
CA ASP A 852 -24.14 -26.30 7.75
C ASP A 852 -22.68 -26.79 7.58
N LYS A 853 -22.40 -28.06 7.89
CA LYS A 853 -21.06 -28.66 7.78
C LYS A 853 -20.61 -28.95 6.35
N GLU A 854 -21.53 -28.98 5.39
CA GLU A 854 -21.24 -29.19 3.97
C GLU A 854 -20.99 -27.85 3.23
N SER A 855 -21.02 -26.73 3.96
CA SER A 855 -20.78 -25.42 3.36
C SER A 855 -19.32 -25.26 2.93
N GLN A 856 -19.11 -24.55 1.82
CA GLN A 856 -17.77 -24.15 1.38
C GLN A 856 -17.07 -23.25 2.41
N PHE A 857 -17.85 -22.51 3.19
CA PHE A 857 -17.36 -21.61 4.23
C PHE A 857 -17.16 -22.35 5.54
N GLU A 858 -15.99 -22.20 6.16
CA GLU A 858 -15.66 -22.88 7.41
C GLU A 858 -16.35 -22.24 8.63
N ASP A 859 -16.62 -20.94 8.56
CA ASP A 859 -17.20 -20.15 9.66
C ASP A 859 -18.00 -18.92 9.15
N ARG A 860 -18.12 -17.87 9.98
CA ARG A 860 -18.83 -16.63 9.68
C ARG A 860 -18.16 -15.81 8.58
N ILE A 861 -19.00 -15.20 7.76
CA ILE A 861 -18.57 -14.23 6.75
C ILE A 861 -18.63 -12.83 7.34
N ILE A 862 -17.46 -12.33 7.77
CA ILE A 862 -17.31 -11.06 8.50
C ILE A 862 -17.06 -9.88 7.55
N ALA A 863 -16.55 -10.15 6.35
CA ALA A 863 -16.31 -9.12 5.34
C ALA A 863 -16.80 -9.57 3.96
N LEU A 864 -17.38 -8.64 3.20
CA LEU A 864 -17.74 -8.88 1.81
C LEU A 864 -17.79 -7.55 1.03
N ASP A 865 -17.55 -7.62 -0.28
CA ASP A 865 -17.57 -6.45 -1.16
C ASP A 865 -17.82 -6.86 -2.61
N PHE A 866 -18.52 -6.02 -3.37
CA PHE A 866 -18.71 -6.22 -4.81
C PHE A 866 -17.56 -5.61 -5.60
N SER A 867 -17.21 -6.22 -6.74
CA SER A 867 -16.37 -5.56 -7.73
C SER A 867 -17.07 -4.32 -8.30
N SER A 868 -16.31 -3.37 -8.86
CA SER A 868 -16.85 -2.12 -9.38
C SER A 868 -17.81 -2.29 -10.57
N ASP A 869 -17.79 -3.44 -11.24
CA ASP A 869 -18.76 -3.83 -12.28
C ASP A 869 -19.95 -4.67 -11.75
N GLY A 870 -19.95 -5.01 -10.46
CA GLY A 870 -20.98 -5.79 -9.79
C GLY A 870 -21.04 -7.28 -10.18
N LYS A 871 -20.11 -7.77 -11.00
CA LYS A 871 -20.11 -9.16 -11.50
C LYS A 871 -19.50 -10.15 -10.52
N LYS A 872 -18.60 -9.68 -9.65
CA LYS A 872 -17.91 -10.50 -8.66
C LYS A 872 -18.27 -10.05 -7.26
N LEU A 873 -18.35 -11.02 -6.36
CA LEU A 873 -18.48 -10.80 -4.92
C LEU A 873 -17.28 -11.43 -4.23
N ALA A 874 -16.52 -10.64 -3.48
CA ALA A 874 -15.47 -11.17 -2.63
C ALA A 874 -16.02 -11.36 -1.20
N THR A 875 -15.62 -12.45 -0.56
CA THR A 875 -16.05 -12.79 0.81
C THR A 875 -14.84 -13.17 1.65
N GLY A 876 -14.78 -12.66 2.87
CA GLY A 876 -13.75 -12.94 3.86
C GLY A 876 -14.36 -13.42 5.17
N GLY A 877 -13.74 -14.45 5.74
CA GLY A 877 -14.13 -15.05 7.01
C GLY A 877 -13.03 -15.95 7.54
N GLY A 878 -13.43 -16.95 8.31
CA GLY A 878 -12.54 -18.01 8.80
C GLY A 878 -12.74 -18.32 10.28
N PHE A 879 -12.11 -19.39 10.73
CA PHE A 879 -12.24 -19.86 12.10
C PHE A 879 -11.38 -18.99 13.04
N PRO A 880 -11.97 -18.40 14.11
CA PRO A 880 -11.24 -17.56 15.04
C PRO A 880 -9.98 -18.23 15.60
N SER A 881 -8.84 -17.55 15.48
CA SER A 881 -7.52 -17.98 15.91
C SER A 881 -6.98 -19.26 15.23
N ARG A 882 -7.56 -19.68 14.10
CA ARG A 882 -7.07 -20.84 13.34
C ARG A 882 -6.81 -20.58 11.86
N GLY A 883 -7.51 -19.63 11.24
CA GLY A 883 -7.23 -19.25 9.85
C GLY A 883 -8.29 -18.33 9.26
N GLY A 884 -7.86 -17.50 8.30
CA GLY A 884 -8.70 -16.62 7.52
C GLY A 884 -8.68 -17.00 6.04
N GLU A 885 -9.85 -17.00 5.42
CA GLU A 885 -10.04 -17.40 4.02
C GLU A 885 -10.70 -16.28 3.21
N LEU A 886 -10.31 -16.19 1.94
CA LEU A 886 -10.93 -15.31 0.95
C LEU A 886 -11.48 -16.11 -0.21
N TYR A 887 -12.63 -15.71 -0.72
CA TYR A 887 -13.23 -16.25 -1.94
C TYR A 887 -13.64 -15.11 -2.87
N ILE A 888 -13.68 -15.40 -4.17
CA ILE A 888 -14.34 -14.60 -5.18
C ILE A 888 -15.40 -15.45 -5.86
N TRP A 889 -16.62 -14.94 -5.90
CA TRP A 889 -17.79 -15.60 -6.47
C TRP A 889 -18.28 -14.85 -7.69
N ASN A 890 -18.78 -15.59 -8.67
CA ASN A 890 -19.60 -15.03 -9.71
C ASN A 890 -20.99 -14.68 -9.14
N VAL A 891 -21.43 -13.43 -9.31
CA VAL A 891 -22.70 -12.96 -8.74
C VAL A 891 -23.92 -13.55 -9.47
N GLU A 892 -23.79 -13.79 -10.77
CA GLU A 892 -24.89 -14.22 -11.62
C GLU A 892 -25.33 -15.65 -11.28
N ASP A 893 -24.39 -16.59 -11.17
CA ASP A 893 -24.67 -18.01 -10.92
C ASP A 893 -24.24 -18.53 -9.54
N GLY A 894 -23.44 -17.77 -8.79
CA GLY A 894 -22.92 -18.16 -7.47
C GLY A 894 -21.77 -19.15 -7.53
N SER A 895 -21.15 -19.39 -8.68
CA SER A 895 -19.99 -20.26 -8.79
C SER A 895 -18.76 -19.63 -8.12
N GLU A 896 -17.91 -20.48 -7.56
CA GLU A 896 -16.61 -20.09 -7.03
C GLU A 896 -15.66 -19.81 -8.21
N GLU A 897 -15.17 -18.57 -8.31
CA GLU A 897 -14.17 -18.21 -9.32
C GLU A 897 -12.74 -18.33 -8.78
N LEU A 898 -12.55 -18.05 -7.48
CA LEU A 898 -11.24 -18.12 -6.83
C LEU A 898 -11.39 -18.40 -5.34
N ARG A 899 -10.50 -19.22 -4.80
CA ARG A 899 -10.31 -19.43 -3.37
C ARG A 899 -8.86 -19.18 -2.98
N ILE A 900 -8.67 -18.40 -1.92
CA ILE A 900 -7.37 -18.14 -1.30
C ILE A 900 -7.44 -18.68 0.13
N PRO A 901 -7.14 -19.98 0.33
CA PRO A 901 -7.13 -20.56 1.66
C PRO A 901 -5.95 -19.97 2.46
N GLN A 902 -6.14 -19.75 3.77
CA GLN A 902 -5.12 -19.15 4.63
C GLN A 902 -4.63 -17.77 4.16
N ALA A 903 -5.50 -16.99 3.51
CA ALA A 903 -5.23 -15.60 3.17
C ALA A 903 -4.77 -14.79 4.40
N HIS A 904 -5.22 -15.16 5.60
CA HIS A 904 -4.72 -14.69 6.89
C HIS A 904 -4.53 -15.87 7.86
N SER A 905 -3.67 -15.72 8.87
CA SER A 905 -3.47 -16.76 9.90
C SER A 905 -4.58 -16.74 10.97
N ASP A 906 -5.48 -15.78 10.89
CA ASP A 906 -6.69 -15.63 11.69
C ASP A 906 -7.78 -14.97 10.81
N THR A 907 -8.99 -14.87 11.30
CA THR A 907 -10.21 -14.39 10.62
C THR A 907 -9.98 -13.12 9.80
N VAL A 908 -10.50 -13.11 8.57
CA VAL A 908 -10.56 -11.88 7.76
C VAL A 908 -11.72 -11.00 8.25
N SER A 909 -11.39 -9.84 8.80
CA SER A 909 -12.35 -8.89 9.39
C SER A 909 -12.71 -7.72 8.46
N ALA A 910 -11.92 -7.45 7.42
CA ALA A 910 -12.18 -6.38 6.46
C ALA A 910 -11.80 -6.80 5.04
N LEU A 911 -12.54 -6.30 4.05
CA LEU A 911 -12.32 -6.62 2.64
C LEU A 911 -12.83 -5.48 1.75
N LYS A 912 -12.02 -5.03 0.79
CA LYS A 912 -12.45 -4.12 -0.28
C LYS A 912 -11.76 -4.40 -1.62
N PHE A 913 -12.54 -4.39 -2.70
CA PHE A 913 -11.97 -4.36 -4.05
C PHE A 913 -11.26 -3.03 -4.32
N SER A 914 -10.19 -3.06 -5.12
CA SER A 914 -9.60 -1.85 -5.69
C SER A 914 -10.58 -1.21 -6.69
N PRO A 915 -10.49 0.11 -6.94
CA PRO A 915 -11.42 0.80 -7.84
C PRO A 915 -11.49 0.22 -9.26
N ASP A 916 -10.40 -0.38 -9.75
CA ASP A 916 -10.29 -1.04 -11.04
C ASP A 916 -10.67 -2.54 -11.01
N GLY A 917 -10.97 -3.09 -9.83
CA GLY A 917 -11.30 -4.51 -9.63
C GLY A 917 -10.12 -5.48 -9.77
N SER A 918 -8.90 -5.00 -9.99
CA SER A 918 -7.71 -5.86 -10.22
C SER A 918 -7.10 -6.43 -8.93
N LYS A 919 -7.44 -5.86 -7.77
CA LYS A 919 -6.90 -6.24 -6.47
C LYS A 919 -7.98 -6.28 -5.40
N ILE A 920 -7.70 -7.02 -4.33
CA ILE A 920 -8.45 -7.01 -3.07
C ILE A 920 -7.50 -6.56 -1.96
N ALA A 921 -7.94 -5.61 -1.14
CA ALA A 921 -7.34 -5.36 0.16
C ALA A 921 -8.13 -6.13 1.22
N SER A 922 -7.44 -6.84 2.09
CA SER A 922 -8.02 -7.51 3.25
C SER A 922 -7.36 -7.04 4.54
N GLY A 923 -8.11 -7.05 5.63
CA GLY A 923 -7.62 -6.85 6.99
C GLY A 923 -7.91 -8.08 7.83
N GLY A 924 -6.92 -8.59 8.55
CA GLY A 924 -7.04 -9.77 9.40
C GLY A 924 -6.98 -9.44 10.89
N THR A 925 -7.55 -10.33 11.69
CA THR A 925 -7.33 -10.36 13.14
C THR A 925 -5.89 -10.75 13.49
N ASP A 926 -5.12 -11.29 12.53
CA ASP A 926 -3.67 -11.51 12.61
C ASP A 926 -2.82 -10.23 12.63
N ARG A 927 -3.48 -9.06 12.55
CA ARG A 927 -2.92 -7.69 12.62
C ARG A 927 -2.28 -7.22 11.30
N PHE A 928 -2.46 -7.95 10.21
CA PHE A 928 -1.98 -7.54 8.89
C PHE A 928 -3.12 -6.99 8.04
N ALA A 929 -2.80 -6.00 7.22
CA ALA A 929 -3.56 -5.76 6.00
C ALA A 929 -2.79 -6.39 4.82
N ARG A 930 -3.46 -7.04 3.89
CA ARG A 930 -2.83 -7.69 2.73
C ARG A 930 -3.50 -7.28 1.43
N ILE A 931 -2.73 -7.30 0.35
CA ILE A 931 -3.20 -7.01 -1.01
C ILE A 931 -3.06 -8.27 -1.86
N PHE A 932 -4.14 -8.71 -2.49
CA PHE A 932 -4.16 -9.87 -3.37
C PHE A 932 -4.56 -9.47 -4.79
N GLU A 933 -4.01 -10.16 -5.79
CA GLU A 933 -4.46 -10.09 -7.19
C GLU A 933 -5.78 -10.86 -7.37
N THR A 934 -6.78 -10.27 -8.03
CA THR A 934 -8.11 -10.88 -8.18
C THR A 934 -8.17 -11.99 -9.23
N GLU A 935 -7.22 -12.04 -10.17
CA GLU A 935 -7.19 -13.07 -11.22
C GLU A 935 -6.63 -14.40 -10.69
N ARG A 936 -5.57 -14.36 -9.88
CA ARG A 936 -4.81 -15.55 -9.47
C ARG A 936 -4.73 -15.75 -7.96
N GLY A 937 -5.22 -14.82 -7.16
CA GLY A 937 -5.13 -14.87 -5.70
C GLY A 937 -3.72 -14.70 -5.17
N LYS A 938 -2.77 -14.21 -5.99
CA LYS A 938 -1.40 -14.00 -5.57
C LYS A 938 -1.34 -12.85 -4.55
N GLU A 939 -0.71 -13.08 -3.42
CA GLU A 939 -0.36 -12.01 -2.49
C GLU A 939 0.67 -11.08 -3.13
N LEU A 940 0.30 -9.80 -3.24
CA LEU A 940 1.13 -8.74 -3.81
C LEU A 940 1.91 -8.00 -2.72
N GLN A 941 1.27 -7.74 -1.58
CA GLN A 941 1.84 -6.99 -0.46
C GLN A 941 1.25 -7.45 0.88
N SER A 942 2.10 -7.51 1.91
CA SER A 942 1.71 -7.62 3.32
C SER A 942 2.09 -6.32 4.03
N LEU A 943 1.10 -5.65 4.61
CA LEU A 943 1.23 -4.34 5.25
C LEU A 943 1.28 -4.54 6.76
N GLU A 944 2.51 -4.64 7.28
CA GLU A 944 2.79 -4.83 8.70
C GLU A 944 2.86 -3.49 9.45
N GLY A 945 2.21 -3.43 10.62
CA GLY A 945 2.38 -2.29 11.53
C GLY A 945 1.24 -2.06 12.51
N HIS A 946 0.07 -2.69 12.31
CA HIS A 946 -0.99 -2.68 13.32
C HIS A 946 -0.60 -3.57 14.51
N THR A 947 -0.93 -3.12 15.72
CA THR A 947 -0.63 -3.88 16.96
C THR A 947 -1.85 -4.66 17.48
N GLY A 948 -3.01 -4.43 16.89
CA GLY A 948 -4.27 -5.13 17.14
C GLY A 948 -4.97 -5.50 15.83
N HIS A 949 -6.16 -6.10 15.90
CA HIS A 949 -6.91 -6.57 14.74
C HIS A 949 -7.19 -5.45 13.74
N VAL A 950 -7.05 -5.73 12.44
CA VAL A 950 -7.38 -4.77 11.37
C VAL A 950 -8.86 -4.87 11.06
N LEU A 951 -9.65 -3.90 11.51
CA LEU A 951 -11.12 -3.92 11.46
C LEU A 951 -11.69 -3.27 10.19
N GLY A 952 -10.90 -2.45 9.49
CA GLY A 952 -11.36 -1.78 8.27
C GLY A 952 -10.22 -1.48 7.30
N VAL A 953 -10.53 -1.53 6.01
CA VAL A 953 -9.64 -1.12 4.92
C VAL A 953 -10.43 -0.29 3.89
N SER A 954 -9.80 0.70 3.27
CA SER A 954 -10.40 1.48 2.20
C SER A 954 -9.35 1.94 1.19
N TRP A 955 -9.68 1.81 -0.09
CA TRP A 955 -8.87 2.33 -1.19
C TRP A 955 -9.15 3.81 -1.43
N GLN A 956 -8.11 4.57 -1.72
CA GLN A 956 -8.28 5.83 -2.42
C GLN A 956 -8.64 5.53 -3.88
N ARG A 957 -9.45 6.40 -4.51
CA ARG A 957 -9.96 6.19 -5.89
C ARG A 957 -8.85 5.96 -6.94
N ASN A 958 -7.64 6.42 -6.66
CA ASN A 958 -6.47 6.24 -7.53
C ASN A 958 -5.83 4.83 -7.48
N GLY A 959 -6.24 3.97 -6.54
CA GLY A 959 -5.68 2.62 -6.38
C GLY A 959 -4.23 2.56 -5.88
N ARG A 960 -3.63 3.69 -5.46
CA ARG A 960 -2.22 3.78 -5.01
C ARG A 960 -2.07 4.00 -3.51
N VAL A 961 -3.15 4.38 -2.84
CA VAL A 961 -3.18 4.62 -1.40
C VAL A 961 -4.26 3.75 -0.76
N LEU A 962 -3.92 3.11 0.34
CA LEU A 962 -4.85 2.37 1.20
C LEU A 962 -4.87 3.03 2.58
N ALA A 963 -6.05 3.11 3.18
CA ALA A 963 -6.21 3.38 4.61
C ALA A 963 -6.60 2.08 5.31
N SER A 964 -6.02 1.80 6.47
CA SER A 964 -6.43 0.72 7.37
C SER A 964 -6.63 1.21 8.79
N VAL A 965 -7.55 0.57 9.51
CA VAL A 965 -7.93 0.91 10.88
C VAL A 965 -8.10 -0.34 11.73
N GLY A 966 -7.94 -0.23 13.05
CA GLY A 966 -7.97 -1.41 13.90
C GLY A 966 -8.24 -1.20 15.38
N ALA A 967 -8.18 -2.34 16.08
CA ALA A 967 -8.35 -2.44 17.52
C ALA A 967 -7.22 -1.77 18.33
N ASP A 968 -6.11 -1.44 17.66
CA ASP A 968 -5.03 -0.62 18.21
C ASP A 968 -5.35 0.88 18.25
N LYS A 969 -6.58 1.27 17.90
CA LYS A 969 -7.08 2.65 17.95
C LYS A 969 -6.32 3.59 17.01
N ALA A 970 -5.67 3.02 15.99
CA ALA A 970 -4.85 3.73 15.03
C ALA A 970 -5.46 3.68 13.63
N VAL A 971 -5.18 4.73 12.87
CA VAL A 971 -5.40 4.79 11.43
C VAL A 971 -4.04 4.84 10.75
N LYS A 972 -3.86 4.00 9.74
CA LYS A 972 -2.62 3.92 8.95
C LYS A 972 -2.93 4.17 7.49
N ILE A 973 -2.10 5.00 6.86
CA ILE A 973 -2.14 5.32 5.43
C ILE A 973 -0.93 4.67 4.78
N TRP A 974 -1.17 3.85 3.76
CA TRP A 974 -0.16 3.08 3.06
C TRP A 974 0.01 3.60 1.65
N ASN A 975 1.26 3.74 1.22
CA ASN A 975 1.59 3.96 -0.17
C ASN A 975 1.87 2.61 -0.84
N LEU A 976 0.95 2.18 -1.70
CA LEU A 976 1.05 0.87 -2.35
C LEU A 976 2.05 0.84 -3.50
N THR A 977 2.56 1.99 -3.94
CA THR A 977 3.59 2.03 -4.99
C THR A 977 4.97 1.58 -4.48
N ASN A 978 5.25 1.77 -3.19
CA ASN A 978 6.51 1.34 -2.57
C ASN A 978 6.31 0.45 -1.33
N GLY A 979 5.08 0.20 -0.91
CA GLY A 979 4.75 -0.64 0.24
C GLY A 979 4.93 0.03 1.61
N GLU A 980 5.28 1.32 1.65
CA GLU A 980 5.59 2.02 2.89
C GLU A 980 4.36 2.57 3.61
N GLN A 981 4.42 2.60 4.94
CA GLN A 981 3.46 3.34 5.75
C GLN A 981 3.71 4.85 5.63
N LYS A 982 2.90 5.54 4.81
CA LYS A 982 2.95 6.99 4.60
C LYS A 982 2.67 7.78 5.90
N LYS A 983 1.70 7.33 6.70
CA LYS A 983 1.29 8.00 7.94
C LYS A 983 0.64 7.02 8.90
N SER A 984 0.79 7.29 10.20
CA SER A 984 0.00 6.66 11.27
C SER A 984 -0.46 7.76 12.22
N PHE A 985 -1.72 7.73 12.64
CA PHE A 985 -2.24 8.63 13.66
C PHE A 985 -3.22 7.89 14.58
N SER A 986 -3.30 8.36 15.83
CA SER A 986 -4.12 7.82 16.90
C SER A 986 -4.91 8.96 17.57
N GLY A 987 -5.46 8.72 18.76
CA GLY A 987 -6.28 9.71 19.48
C GLY A 987 -7.75 9.32 19.63
N PHE A 988 -8.10 8.08 19.26
CA PHE A 988 -9.40 7.47 19.57
C PHE A 988 -9.34 6.80 20.95
N GLY A 989 -10.40 6.96 21.74
CA GLY A 989 -10.51 6.35 23.07
C GLY A 989 -10.71 4.83 23.02
N LYS A 990 -11.27 4.32 21.92
CA LYS A 990 -11.53 2.91 21.65
C LYS A 990 -11.13 2.53 20.22
N GLU A 991 -11.42 1.29 19.82
CA GLU A 991 -11.11 0.74 18.50
C GLU A 991 -11.72 1.60 17.40
N VAL A 992 -10.99 1.75 16.28
CA VAL A 992 -11.52 2.36 15.06
C VAL A 992 -12.09 1.23 14.21
N THR A 993 -13.40 1.25 14.01
CA THR A 993 -14.18 0.09 13.53
C THR A 993 -14.42 0.11 12.02
N SER A 994 -14.41 1.29 11.38
CA SER A 994 -14.49 1.39 9.92
C SER A 994 -13.77 2.63 9.37
N VAL A 995 -13.44 2.56 8.07
CA VAL A 995 -12.77 3.63 7.32
C VAL A 995 -13.26 3.66 5.88
N HIS A 996 -13.50 4.86 5.35
CA HIS A 996 -13.88 5.06 3.94
C HIS A 996 -13.27 6.34 3.37
N PHE A 997 -12.57 6.27 2.24
CA PHE A 997 -12.19 7.47 1.48
C PHE A 997 -13.43 8.16 0.90
N LEU A 998 -13.40 9.49 0.88
CA LEU A 998 -14.49 10.33 0.36
C LEU A 998 -14.20 10.73 -1.09
N GLY A 999 -14.98 10.18 -2.04
CA GLY A 999 -14.88 10.52 -3.46
C GLY A 999 -13.48 10.36 -4.03
N ILE A 1000 -13.04 11.33 -4.83
CA ILE A 1000 -11.67 11.41 -5.37
C ILE A 1000 -10.66 12.04 -4.41
N GLY A 1001 -11.11 12.46 -3.22
CA GLY A 1001 -10.34 13.28 -2.30
C GLY A 1001 -9.31 12.52 -1.46
N THR A 1002 -8.68 13.26 -0.55
CA THR A 1002 -7.75 12.76 0.47
C THR A 1002 -8.38 12.74 1.86
N GLN A 1003 -9.71 12.84 1.94
CA GLN A 1003 -10.46 12.82 3.20
C GLN A 1003 -11.04 11.44 3.46
N LEU A 1004 -11.21 11.12 4.73
CA LEU A 1004 -11.61 9.82 5.24
C LEU A 1004 -12.77 9.99 6.23
N LEU A 1005 -13.83 9.19 6.07
CA LEU A 1005 -14.83 8.96 7.12
C LEU A 1005 -14.33 7.83 8.02
N LEU A 1006 -14.34 8.07 9.33
CA LEU A 1006 -13.95 7.11 10.36
C LEU A 1006 -15.10 6.92 11.33
N SER A 1007 -15.34 5.67 11.76
CA SER A 1007 -16.17 5.37 12.92
C SER A 1007 -15.39 4.61 13.98
N ALA A 1008 -15.71 4.86 15.25
CA ALA A 1008 -14.98 4.33 16.38
C ALA A 1008 -15.89 4.02 17.58
N GLY A 1009 -15.44 3.08 18.40
CA GLY A 1009 -16.15 2.59 19.58
C GLY A 1009 -16.35 3.61 20.71
N ASP A 1010 -15.68 4.76 20.64
CA ASP A 1010 -15.78 5.87 21.59
C ASP A 1010 -16.90 6.87 21.23
N ASN A 1011 -17.92 6.36 20.54
CA ASN A 1011 -19.10 7.11 20.11
C ASN A 1011 -18.75 8.21 19.11
N VAL A 1012 -17.77 7.98 18.23
CA VAL A 1012 -17.31 8.97 17.25
C VAL A 1012 -17.56 8.48 15.84
N VAL A 1013 -18.15 9.36 15.03
CA VAL A 1013 -18.03 9.32 13.57
C VAL A 1013 -17.47 10.67 13.12
N LYS A 1014 -16.38 10.67 12.35
CA LYS A 1014 -15.73 11.92 11.94
C LYS A 1014 -15.03 11.84 10.59
N ILE A 1015 -14.86 13.00 9.97
CA ILE A 1015 -14.09 13.21 8.76
C ILE A 1015 -12.72 13.76 9.13
N VAL A 1016 -11.68 13.13 8.59
CA VAL A 1016 -10.29 13.57 8.74
C VAL A 1016 -9.61 13.66 7.38
N LYS A 1017 -8.47 14.34 7.31
CA LYS A 1017 -7.55 14.27 6.17
C LYS A 1017 -6.58 13.09 6.34
N GLU A 1018 -5.90 12.70 5.27
CA GLU A 1018 -4.83 11.68 5.29
C GLU A 1018 -3.70 11.96 6.31
N ASP A 1019 -3.46 13.22 6.69
CA ASP A 1019 -2.47 13.60 7.70
C ASP A 1019 -2.95 13.43 9.15
N GLY A 1020 -4.23 13.09 9.34
CA GLY A 1020 -4.90 12.94 10.64
C GLY A 1020 -5.61 14.20 11.13
N ALA A 1021 -5.51 15.33 10.41
CA ALA A 1021 -6.19 16.56 10.79
C ALA A 1021 -7.71 16.38 10.71
N GLU A 1022 -8.39 16.69 11.81
CA GLU A 1022 -9.84 16.64 11.88
C GLU A 1022 -10.46 17.72 10.99
N VAL A 1023 -11.37 17.31 10.11
CA VAL A 1023 -12.16 18.22 9.27
C VAL A 1023 -13.49 18.50 9.93
N LYS A 1024 -14.18 17.45 10.38
CA LYS A 1024 -15.52 17.55 10.95
C LYS A 1024 -15.89 16.34 11.81
N LYS A 1025 -16.47 16.57 12.99
CA LYS A 1025 -17.12 15.52 13.78
C LYS A 1025 -18.62 15.49 13.49
N LEU A 1026 -19.18 14.31 13.22
CA LEU A 1026 -20.61 14.18 12.92
C LEU A 1026 -21.42 14.10 14.23
N PRO A 1027 -22.58 14.79 14.31
CA PRO A 1027 -23.34 14.91 15.55
C PRO A 1027 -24.19 13.68 15.87
N GLN A 1028 -24.69 13.63 17.11
CA GLN A 1028 -25.69 12.68 17.63
C GLN A 1028 -25.23 11.22 17.71
N THR A 1029 -23.94 10.97 17.89
CA THR A 1029 -23.37 9.66 18.20
C THR A 1029 -23.28 9.48 19.72
N SER A 1030 -24.06 8.54 20.28
CA SER A 1030 -24.21 8.37 21.74
C SER A 1030 -23.76 7.01 22.26
N SER A 1031 -23.34 6.10 21.39
CA SER A 1031 -22.96 4.72 21.74
C SER A 1031 -21.87 4.16 20.82
N TYR A 1032 -21.37 2.97 21.14
CA TYR A 1032 -20.28 2.31 20.43
C TYR A 1032 -20.64 2.12 18.95
N MET A 1033 -19.85 2.68 18.02
CA MET A 1033 -20.11 2.57 16.59
C MET A 1033 -19.44 1.33 16.01
N HIS A 1034 -20.23 0.41 15.45
CA HIS A 1034 -19.70 -0.83 14.86
C HIS A 1034 -19.34 -0.67 13.39
N SER A 1035 -20.10 0.13 12.65
CA SER A 1035 -19.97 0.19 11.20
C SER A 1035 -20.45 1.53 10.66
N SER A 1036 -19.83 1.97 9.58
CA SER A 1036 -20.28 3.08 8.74
C SER A 1036 -20.13 2.71 7.27
N SER A 1037 -20.75 3.50 6.40
CA SER A 1037 -20.60 3.42 4.95
C SER A 1037 -20.87 4.79 4.33
N VAL A 1038 -20.34 5.03 3.14
CA VAL A 1038 -20.45 6.31 2.43
C VAL A 1038 -20.81 6.06 0.96
N THR A 1039 -21.57 6.98 0.37
CA THR A 1039 -21.79 6.97 -1.09
C THR A 1039 -20.48 7.26 -1.83
N PRO A 1040 -20.23 6.69 -3.02
CA PRO A 1040 -18.99 6.93 -3.78
C PRO A 1040 -18.72 8.40 -4.05
N ASN A 1041 -19.77 9.22 -4.20
CA ASN A 1041 -19.64 10.65 -4.41
C ASN A 1041 -19.23 11.45 -3.15
N GLY A 1042 -19.18 10.81 -1.98
CA GLY A 1042 -18.80 11.42 -0.70
C GLY A 1042 -19.85 12.37 -0.11
N LYS A 1043 -21.10 12.33 -0.57
CA LYS A 1043 -22.16 13.24 -0.11
C LYS A 1043 -22.94 12.70 1.09
N LEU A 1044 -23.27 11.41 1.11
CA LEU A 1044 -24.06 10.81 2.18
C LEU A 1044 -23.26 9.75 2.92
N ALA A 1045 -23.43 9.71 4.23
CA ALA A 1045 -22.90 8.63 5.06
C ALA A 1045 -23.99 8.04 5.94
N VAL A 1046 -23.83 6.75 6.23
CA VAL A 1046 -24.62 6.04 7.25
C VAL A 1046 -23.71 5.42 8.29
N ALA A 1047 -24.18 5.34 9.53
CA ALA A 1047 -23.48 4.61 10.59
C ALA A 1047 -24.47 4.06 11.60
N GLY A 1048 -24.10 2.92 12.20
CA GLY A 1048 -24.89 2.24 13.20
C GLY A 1048 -24.00 1.67 14.30
N GLY A 1049 -24.57 1.57 15.50
CA GLY A 1049 -23.84 1.17 16.68
C GLY A 1049 -24.69 0.39 17.67
N PHE A 1050 -24.17 0.29 18.89
CA PHE A 1050 -24.74 -0.53 19.95
C PHE A 1050 -26.11 -0.03 20.44
N ASP A 1051 -26.44 1.25 20.20
CA ASP A 1051 -27.77 1.82 20.48
C ASP A 1051 -28.87 1.38 19.49
N GLY A 1052 -28.51 0.66 18.43
CA GLY A 1052 -29.45 0.17 17.44
C GLY A 1052 -30.03 1.24 16.50
N VAL A 1053 -29.48 2.46 16.53
CA VAL A 1053 -29.95 3.60 15.73
C VAL A 1053 -29.09 3.75 14.48
N LEU A 1054 -29.71 3.58 13.31
CA LEU A 1054 -29.08 3.87 12.02
C LEU A 1054 -29.20 5.36 11.75
N ARG A 1055 -28.08 6.04 11.51
CA ARG A 1055 -28.04 7.48 11.28
C ARG A 1055 -27.61 7.78 9.86
N VAL A 1056 -28.16 8.85 9.30
CA VAL A 1056 -27.85 9.31 7.93
C VAL A 1056 -27.44 10.78 7.98
N TRP A 1057 -26.25 11.10 7.47
CA TRP A 1057 -25.72 12.46 7.42
C TRP A 1057 -25.47 12.91 5.99
N ASP A 1058 -25.66 14.21 5.77
CA ASP A 1058 -25.08 14.93 4.65
C ASP A 1058 -23.66 15.37 5.04
N LEU A 1059 -22.65 14.92 4.31
CA LEU A 1059 -21.25 15.15 4.66
C LEU A 1059 -20.78 16.57 4.31
N GLU A 1060 -21.40 17.20 3.30
CA GLU A 1060 -21.08 18.57 2.88
C GLU A 1060 -21.43 19.57 3.98
N SER A 1061 -22.68 19.60 4.41
CA SER A 1061 -23.14 20.42 5.54
C SER A 1061 -22.69 19.85 6.89
N GLY A 1062 -22.55 18.51 6.99
CA GLY A 1062 -22.29 17.81 8.25
C GLY A 1062 -23.53 17.64 9.13
N LYS A 1063 -24.71 17.93 8.59
CA LYS A 1063 -25.98 17.82 9.32
C LYS A 1063 -26.44 16.36 9.33
N LEU A 1064 -26.96 15.93 10.48
CA LEU A 1064 -27.79 14.73 10.54
C LEU A 1064 -29.06 15.01 9.75
N LEU A 1065 -29.36 14.17 8.78
CA LEU A 1065 -30.59 14.24 8.02
C LEU A 1065 -31.70 13.50 8.76
N TYR A 1066 -31.49 12.20 9.03
CA TYR A 1066 -32.49 11.31 9.63
C TYR A 1066 -31.85 10.23 10.50
N GLN A 1067 -32.65 9.64 11.39
CA GLN A 1067 -32.28 8.49 12.21
C GLN A 1067 -33.39 7.44 12.22
N PHE A 1068 -33.02 6.17 12.25
CA PHE A 1068 -33.94 5.04 12.27
C PHE A 1068 -33.65 4.14 13.46
N GLU A 1069 -34.59 4.09 14.40
CA GLU A 1069 -34.51 3.27 15.59
C GLU A 1069 -35.01 1.84 15.31
N ALA A 1070 -34.59 0.89 16.15
CA ALA A 1070 -35.17 -0.44 16.17
C ALA A 1070 -36.56 -0.35 16.82
N LEU A 1071 -37.59 -0.11 16.02
CA LEU A 1071 -38.98 0.11 16.46
C LEU A 1071 -39.35 -0.74 17.68
N GLY A 1072 -39.62 -0.07 18.81
CA GLY A 1072 -40.28 -0.65 19.98
C GLY A 1072 -41.77 -0.31 19.97
N VAL A 1073 -42.61 -1.30 19.66
CA VAL A 1073 -44.00 -1.49 20.15
C VAL A 1073 -45.09 -0.43 19.87
N GLU A 1074 -44.83 0.81 19.45
CA GLU A 1074 -45.90 1.80 19.20
C GLU A 1074 -46.06 2.26 17.72
N GLY A 1075 -45.04 2.06 16.87
CA GLY A 1075 -45.04 2.60 15.50
C GLY A 1075 -45.91 1.87 14.48
N ASP A 1076 -46.14 0.56 14.64
CA ASP A 1076 -46.92 -0.24 13.69
C ASP A 1076 -48.45 -0.05 13.83
N LEU A 1077 -48.89 0.60 14.91
CA LEU A 1077 -50.30 0.96 15.12
C LEU A 1077 -50.66 2.38 14.64
N ALA A 1078 -49.66 3.24 14.37
CA ALA A 1078 -49.92 4.62 13.94
C ALA A 1078 -50.16 4.77 12.42
N ASN A 1079 -49.80 3.77 11.60
CA ASN A 1079 -50.03 3.76 10.15
C ASN A 1079 -51.14 2.82 9.69
N LYS A 1080 -51.84 2.16 10.62
CA LYS A 1080 -53.13 1.50 10.40
C LYS A 1080 -54.22 2.23 11.17
N ASN A 1081 -54.51 3.47 10.77
CA ASN A 1081 -55.80 4.14 10.97
C ASN A 1081 -56.00 5.20 9.88
#